data_AF-A0A7J6T007-F1
#
_entry.id   AF-A0A7J6T007-F1
#
_cell.length_a   1.000
_cell.length_b   1.000
_cell.length_c   1.000
_cell.angle_alpha   90.00
_cell.angle_beta   90.00
_cell.angle_gamma   90.00
#
_symmetry.space_group_name_H-M   'P 1'
#
loop_
_entity.id
_entity.type
_entity.pdbx_description
1 polymer ?
#
loop_
_entity_poly.entity_id
_entity_poly.type
_entity_poly.pdbx_seq_one_letter_code
_entity_poly.pdbx_strand_id
1 'polypeptide(L)'
;MKIMKRAYSVTLFLATIGFLVLCRWFLWVPNTNSWAWFFGCGAVGMACSYLFVIITQYYTDYEHNKVRSIAFASTTGPATNIIAGMAVGLESTAAPVLCISIALVSSYYMGMAATAGVVPASEATISGLFGTAVATMGMLSTAVFVLAMSNFGPIADNAGGIVEMSQQADEVRLITDKLDAVGNVTKANTKGFSVGTAALACFLLFAAFMDEVSVYTGKRFESVDLARCEVFVGGILGACLVFLFAAWAMNAVGRAAAQVVTEVRRQFKERPGIMDWSDKPDYYTCIAIVSRSALKEMIRPGALAALSPVVVGFAFRIIGSYRGDTTLGAQVIAAFLMFSTAAGILMALFLNNAGGAWDNAKKYIEITGCHGGKNSEAHKASVVGDTVGDPCKDTAGPSVHVLIKLVSTVTMVLTPVFCGQIATSTLLILGCVLLCCGVGQVALTFVSPLRAGTVSHSPSVASVPLSGTAGALDGFWASAVAPAAAVGMLIVVGAVARRAGMRLFSPAKVNTFLKITGRTSPPNPMHTMVSQFHTISLGDWMQISTTDAERDSLRCDDPSVPTDERNLIIKALEVFRRKSGSKQHFDVTLTKRCPNQAGLGGGSSNGATALWAANRLTKFGATDDTLAEWSRELGSDLPFFLASKGAALCSGIGDEVFPMTPEAVGGHVGMVFVKPSFGRGLPTPAVYKEYAKGDGQAPQPLNDLTRGAVELRPELLTLAKDMEDVMGLTGVSMSGSGSCLFGYGKPERLEDFKVKYPGTMVWSDIVPVFRESGQWYNVDDAANDFVLLYRSFDSIIQIPALTPGGITNCRHGAFHHDDIIGKLTWGEAIEPRTSQEKFKRGMVLVRPTPALITDTVRHRTQIIYHGDISMILTGLDVRPGKKVVEAGTGSGSLSTSLIQALRHHGSDRSLDGHLYTFEYHEPRFVEAKSDFERYGFSDIVTIQHRDVIHDGLPDELVDMDAVFWDLPAPWKCITTAKEHLREGGLLCTFSPCIEQVMKNCAAMEAEGFTGIHTYECMLKEWGVMSTAKLNRTRKRGRDDRAKPNAVSGNVDEQLSYQLPMRGHTSYLTFATKCLGDEKDQPNFSVSVEQILSAKAQVDPSPSN
;
A
#
# COMPACT_ATOMS: atom_id res chain seq x y z
N MET A 1 -1.13 -39.12 22.75
CA MET A 1 -1.09 -39.70 21.39
C MET A 1 -2.32 -40.54 21.00
N LYS A 2 -2.76 -41.55 21.77
CA LYS A 2 -3.91 -42.42 21.39
C LYS A 2 -5.20 -41.68 21.04
N ILE A 3 -5.53 -40.61 21.77
CA ILE A 3 -6.72 -39.77 21.51
C ILE A 3 -6.60 -39.08 20.13
N MET A 4 -5.46 -38.44 19.84
CA MET A 4 -5.19 -37.78 18.56
C MET A 4 -5.34 -38.75 17.37
N LYS A 5 -4.85 -39.99 17.52
CA LYS A 5 -5.03 -41.03 16.49
C LYS A 5 -6.49 -41.40 16.26
N ARG A 6 -7.26 -41.61 17.33
CA ARG A 6 -8.70 -41.93 17.21
C ARG A 6 -9.45 -40.80 16.52
N ALA A 7 -9.19 -39.56 16.92
CA ALA A 7 -9.78 -38.39 16.27
C ALA A 7 -9.41 -38.31 14.79
N TYR A 8 -8.14 -38.53 14.44
CA TYR A 8 -7.70 -38.59 13.04
C TYR A 8 -8.41 -39.69 12.23
N SER A 9 -8.53 -40.91 12.79
CA SER A 9 -9.26 -42.01 12.15
C SER A 9 -10.74 -41.69 11.94
N VAL A 10 -11.39 -41.00 12.90
CA VAL A 10 -12.77 -40.54 12.75
C VAL A 10 -12.88 -39.48 11.65
N THR A 11 -11.98 -38.49 11.63
CA THR A 11 -11.93 -37.48 10.57
C THR A 11 -11.73 -38.12 9.20
N LEU A 12 -10.82 -39.09 9.08
CA LEU A 12 -10.56 -39.81 7.83
C LEU A 12 -11.80 -40.58 7.36
N PHE A 13 -12.51 -41.23 8.28
CA PHE A 13 -13.75 -41.95 7.98
C PHE A 13 -14.86 -41.00 7.48
N LEU A 14 -15.08 -39.89 8.18
CA LEU A 14 -16.04 -38.86 7.77
C LEU A 14 -15.66 -38.22 6.43
N ALA A 15 -14.38 -37.92 6.22
CA ALA A 15 -13.87 -37.40 4.97
C ALA A 15 -14.09 -38.39 3.82
N THR A 16 -13.85 -39.69 4.04
CA THR A 16 -14.09 -40.75 3.05
C THR A 16 -15.57 -40.81 2.64
N ILE A 17 -16.49 -40.78 3.61
CA ILE A 17 -17.94 -40.78 3.32
C ILE A 17 -18.33 -39.50 2.58
N GLY A 18 -17.88 -38.33 3.05
CA GLY A 18 -18.16 -37.05 2.39
C GLY A 18 -17.65 -37.04 0.95
N PHE A 19 -16.44 -37.52 0.71
CA PHE A 19 -15.84 -37.60 -0.62
C PHE A 19 -16.59 -38.58 -1.53
N LEU A 20 -17.04 -39.73 -1.01
CA LEU A 20 -17.90 -40.67 -1.74
C LEU A 20 -19.19 -40.00 -2.21
N VAL A 21 -19.88 -39.29 -1.31
CA VAL A 21 -21.13 -38.58 -1.61
C VAL A 21 -20.89 -37.49 -2.65
N LEU A 22 -19.82 -36.68 -2.50
CA LEU A 22 -19.48 -35.62 -3.43
C LEU A 22 -19.13 -36.16 -4.82
N CYS A 23 -18.28 -37.19 -4.92
CA CYS A 23 -17.98 -37.84 -6.19
C CYS A 23 -19.25 -38.39 -6.84
N ARG A 24 -20.12 -39.07 -6.06
CA ARG A 24 -21.38 -39.62 -6.57
C ARG A 24 -22.39 -38.54 -6.98
N TRP A 25 -22.36 -37.36 -6.39
CA TRP A 25 -23.28 -36.27 -6.75
C TRP A 25 -22.76 -35.50 -7.97
N PHE A 26 -21.50 -35.05 -7.95
CA PHE A 26 -20.96 -34.17 -8.98
C PHE A 26 -20.46 -34.90 -10.23
N LEU A 27 -20.01 -36.15 -10.12
CA LEU A 27 -19.36 -36.88 -11.22
C LEU A 27 -20.19 -38.06 -11.73
N TRP A 28 -21.46 -38.15 -11.36
CA TRP A 28 -22.32 -39.21 -11.86
C TRP A 28 -22.78 -38.92 -13.29
N VAL A 29 -22.45 -39.84 -14.18
CA VAL A 29 -22.86 -39.81 -15.59
C VAL A 29 -23.56 -41.15 -15.90
N PRO A 30 -24.74 -41.13 -16.54
CA PRO A 30 -25.43 -42.36 -16.95
C PRO A 30 -24.53 -43.29 -17.77
N ASN A 31 -24.62 -44.60 -17.53
CA ASN A 31 -23.88 -45.66 -18.24
C ASN A 31 -22.35 -45.66 -18.06
N THR A 32 -21.81 -44.98 -17.04
CA THR A 32 -20.38 -44.99 -16.72
C THR A 32 -20.13 -45.12 -15.22
N ASN A 33 -19.01 -45.70 -14.83
CA ASN A 33 -18.57 -45.79 -13.42
C ASN A 33 -17.50 -44.74 -13.07
N SER A 34 -17.46 -43.61 -13.79
CA SER A 34 -16.43 -42.57 -13.64
C SER A 34 -16.32 -42.04 -12.22
N TRP A 35 -17.46 -41.78 -11.56
CA TRP A 35 -17.51 -41.31 -10.17
C TRP A 35 -16.85 -42.30 -9.19
N ALA A 36 -16.98 -43.61 -9.42
CA ALA A 36 -16.43 -44.64 -8.54
C ALA A 36 -14.90 -44.74 -8.70
N TRP A 37 -14.39 -44.59 -9.92
CA TRP A 37 -12.95 -44.54 -10.19
C TRP A 37 -12.30 -43.28 -9.62
N PHE A 38 -12.93 -42.10 -9.76
CA PHE A 38 -12.44 -40.88 -9.13
C PHE A 38 -12.55 -40.90 -7.60
N PHE A 39 -13.62 -41.49 -7.05
CA PHE A 39 -13.67 -41.78 -5.62
C PHE A 39 -12.48 -42.66 -5.19
N GLY A 40 -12.18 -43.71 -5.95
CA GLY A 40 -11.03 -44.56 -5.71
C GLY A 40 -9.70 -43.80 -5.74
N CYS A 41 -9.52 -42.85 -6.66
CA CYS A 41 -8.35 -41.96 -6.68
C CYS A 41 -8.24 -41.16 -5.38
N GLY A 42 -9.34 -40.55 -4.92
CA GLY A 42 -9.39 -39.81 -3.65
C GLY A 42 -9.12 -40.71 -2.44
N ALA A 43 -9.66 -41.92 -2.43
CA ALA A 43 -9.43 -42.91 -1.38
C ALA A 43 -7.96 -43.35 -1.31
N VAL A 44 -7.28 -43.51 -2.45
CA VAL A 44 -5.83 -43.74 -2.51
C VAL A 44 -5.06 -42.58 -1.86
N GLY A 45 -5.46 -41.34 -2.15
CA GLY A 45 -4.90 -40.14 -1.50
C GLY A 45 -5.08 -40.12 0.02
N MET A 46 -6.28 -40.46 0.49
CA MET A 46 -6.61 -40.58 1.92
C MET A 46 -5.81 -41.70 2.60
N ALA A 47 -5.67 -42.86 1.93
CA ALA A 47 -4.85 -43.96 2.41
C ALA A 47 -3.37 -43.56 2.50
N CYS A 48 -2.86 -42.85 1.49
CA CYS A 48 -1.51 -42.29 1.49
C CYS A 48 -1.32 -41.35 2.69
N SER A 49 -2.27 -40.45 2.96
CA SER A 49 -2.26 -39.58 4.15
C SER A 49 -2.12 -40.38 5.45
N TYR A 50 -2.92 -41.43 5.61
CA TYR A 50 -2.89 -42.28 6.80
C TYR A 50 -1.57 -43.02 6.97
N LEU A 51 -1.03 -43.59 5.88
CA LEU A 51 0.27 -44.26 5.88
C LEU A 51 1.40 -43.31 6.23
N PHE A 52 1.38 -42.07 5.73
CA PHE A 52 2.38 -41.04 6.07
C PHE A 52 2.45 -40.76 7.57
N VAL A 53 1.29 -40.65 8.23
CA VAL A 53 1.22 -40.44 9.68
C VAL A 53 1.82 -41.63 10.44
N ILE A 54 1.51 -42.87 10.03
CA ILE A 54 2.06 -44.07 10.68
C ILE A 54 3.57 -44.19 10.46
N ILE A 55 4.03 -44.00 9.24
CA ILE A 55 5.44 -44.12 8.88
C ILE A 55 6.26 -43.07 9.63
N THR A 56 5.82 -41.81 9.62
CA THR A 56 6.51 -40.73 10.33
C THR A 56 6.59 -41.04 11.82
N GLN A 57 5.46 -41.46 12.42
CA GLN A 57 5.44 -41.86 13.82
C GLN A 57 6.41 -43.01 14.13
N TYR A 58 6.51 -44.03 13.27
CA TYR A 58 7.42 -45.15 13.49
C TYR A 58 8.90 -44.70 13.61
N TYR A 59 9.28 -43.66 12.86
CA TYR A 59 10.64 -43.12 12.86
C TYR A 59 10.88 -42.05 13.92
N THR A 60 9.84 -41.34 14.37
CA THR A 60 10.03 -40.20 15.30
C THR A 60 9.50 -40.44 16.70
N ASP A 61 8.63 -41.40 16.96
CA ASP A 61 8.04 -41.62 18.29
C ASP A 61 8.92 -42.55 19.15
N TYR A 62 9.14 -42.16 20.41
CA TYR A 62 9.96 -42.90 21.38
C TYR A 62 9.37 -44.26 21.79
N GLU A 63 8.09 -44.53 21.47
CA GLU A 63 7.50 -45.86 21.63
C GLU A 63 8.14 -46.91 20.71
N HIS A 64 8.81 -46.50 19.62
CA HIS A 64 9.37 -47.40 18.61
C HIS A 64 10.88 -47.60 18.74
N ASN A 65 11.36 -48.73 18.21
CA ASN A 65 12.76 -49.13 18.31
C ASN A 65 13.74 -48.16 17.62
N LYS A 66 13.31 -47.43 16.59
CA LYS A 66 14.17 -46.49 15.83
C LYS A 66 14.66 -45.32 16.69
N VAL A 67 13.78 -44.72 17.47
CA VAL A 67 14.16 -43.64 18.40
C VAL A 67 14.92 -44.21 19.59
N ARG A 68 14.50 -45.37 20.10
CA ARG A 68 15.19 -46.04 21.22
C ARG A 68 16.62 -46.44 20.88
N SER A 69 16.91 -46.80 19.63
CA SER A 69 18.29 -47.08 19.21
C SER A 69 19.17 -45.83 19.22
N ILE A 70 18.62 -44.64 18.95
CA ILE A 70 19.36 -43.37 19.08
C ILE A 70 19.61 -43.06 20.55
N ALA A 71 18.61 -43.23 21.41
CA ALA A 71 18.78 -43.08 22.86
C ALA A 71 19.83 -44.04 23.42
N PHE A 72 19.81 -45.30 23.00
CA PHE A 72 20.83 -46.29 23.36
C PHE A 72 22.23 -45.89 22.86
N ALA A 73 22.34 -45.42 21.61
CA ALA A 73 23.61 -44.95 21.05
C ALA A 73 24.21 -43.80 21.88
N SER A 74 23.38 -42.97 22.52
CA SER A 74 23.81 -41.87 23.40
C SER A 74 24.67 -42.33 24.59
N THR A 75 24.57 -43.61 25.00
CA THR A 75 25.42 -44.18 26.06
C THR A 75 26.91 -44.23 25.70
N THR A 76 27.23 -44.20 24.40
CA THR A 76 28.60 -44.21 23.88
C THR A 76 29.10 -42.83 23.46
N GLY A 77 28.27 -41.78 23.64
CA GLY A 77 28.64 -40.39 23.45
C GLY A 77 27.90 -39.67 22.30
N PRO A 78 28.21 -38.37 22.08
CA PRO A 78 27.52 -37.55 21.07
C PRO A 78 27.72 -38.03 19.62
N ALA A 79 28.91 -38.55 19.29
CA ALA A 79 29.23 -38.95 17.93
C ALA A 79 28.36 -40.11 17.43
N THR A 80 28.19 -41.15 18.25
CA THR A 80 27.35 -42.30 17.94
C THR A 80 25.86 -41.95 17.95
N ASN A 81 25.43 -41.02 18.81
CA ASN A 81 24.08 -40.45 18.75
C ASN A 81 23.81 -39.76 17.40
N ILE A 82 24.73 -38.92 16.92
CA ILE A 82 24.60 -38.23 15.62
C ILE A 82 24.60 -39.25 14.47
N ILE A 83 25.51 -40.23 14.49
CA ILE A 83 25.55 -41.28 13.45
C ILE A 83 24.21 -42.05 13.42
N ALA A 84 23.70 -42.46 14.57
CA ALA A 84 22.43 -43.19 14.67
C ALA A 84 21.25 -42.36 14.14
N GLY A 85 21.14 -41.08 14.52
CA GLY A 85 20.05 -40.22 14.04
C GLY A 85 20.14 -39.91 12.54
N MET A 86 21.34 -39.69 11.99
CA MET A 86 21.52 -39.55 10.54
C MET A 86 21.11 -40.81 9.78
N ALA A 87 21.50 -41.99 10.28
CA ALA A 87 21.12 -43.27 9.68
C ALA A 87 19.60 -43.48 9.68
N VAL A 88 18.94 -43.23 10.81
CA VAL A 88 17.47 -43.31 10.94
C VAL A 88 16.78 -42.32 10.01
N GLY A 89 17.30 -41.09 9.92
CA GLY A 89 16.80 -40.07 8.99
C GLY A 89 16.85 -40.52 7.54
N LEU A 90 18.00 -41.01 7.08
CA LEU A 90 18.20 -41.48 5.70
C LEU A 90 17.32 -42.68 5.37
N GLU A 91 17.20 -43.63 6.31
CA GLU A 91 16.31 -44.78 6.16
C GLU A 91 14.84 -44.36 6.05
N SER A 92 14.43 -43.33 6.81
CA SER A 92 13.05 -42.87 6.89
C SER A 92 12.47 -42.33 5.59
N THR A 93 13.29 -42.04 4.57
CA THR A 93 12.81 -41.54 3.28
C THR A 93 12.24 -42.63 2.38
N ALA A 94 12.62 -43.90 2.59
CA ALA A 94 12.28 -45.00 1.68
C ALA A 94 10.78 -45.31 1.66
N ALA A 95 10.18 -45.54 2.83
CA ALA A 95 8.76 -45.91 2.92
C ALA A 95 7.79 -44.81 2.46
N PRO A 96 7.98 -43.52 2.80
CA PRO A 96 7.14 -42.44 2.28
C PRO A 96 7.22 -42.30 0.75
N VAL A 97 8.40 -42.44 0.15
CA VAL A 97 8.57 -42.36 -1.30
C VAL A 97 7.88 -43.52 -2.01
N LEU A 98 7.97 -44.75 -1.47
CA LEU A 98 7.22 -45.89 -2.00
C LEU A 98 5.70 -45.63 -1.94
N CYS A 99 5.22 -45.05 -0.83
CA CYS A 99 3.81 -44.69 -0.67
C CYS A 99 3.35 -43.65 -1.71
N ILE A 100 4.15 -42.61 -1.96
CA ILE A 100 3.89 -41.60 -3.01
C ILE A 100 3.86 -42.26 -4.39
N SER A 101 4.86 -43.09 -4.71
CA SER A 101 4.96 -43.75 -6.02
C SER A 101 3.76 -44.65 -6.31
N ILE A 102 3.34 -45.45 -5.32
CA ILE A 102 2.14 -46.29 -5.45
C ILE A 102 0.89 -45.43 -5.63
N ALA A 103 0.75 -44.35 -4.86
CA ALA A 103 -0.40 -43.45 -4.95
C ALA A 103 -0.48 -42.76 -6.31
N LEU A 104 0.63 -42.26 -6.86
CA LEU A 104 0.68 -41.62 -8.17
C LEU A 104 0.32 -42.60 -9.29
N VAL A 105 0.97 -43.77 -9.31
CA VAL A 105 0.75 -44.76 -10.38
C VAL A 105 -0.69 -45.31 -10.33
N SER A 106 -1.19 -45.68 -9.15
CA SER A 106 -2.55 -46.21 -9.02
C SER A 106 -3.60 -45.16 -9.38
N SER A 107 -3.50 -43.93 -8.86
CA SER A 107 -4.46 -42.86 -9.18
C SER A 107 -4.40 -42.42 -10.65
N TYR A 108 -3.22 -42.46 -11.28
CA TYR A 108 -3.08 -42.18 -12.72
C TYR A 108 -3.85 -43.20 -13.57
N TYR A 109 -3.60 -44.51 -13.36
CA TYR A 109 -4.30 -45.54 -14.13
C TYR A 109 -5.80 -45.62 -13.81
N MET A 110 -6.20 -45.37 -12.56
CA MET A 110 -7.61 -45.27 -12.18
C MET A 110 -8.30 -44.07 -12.83
N GLY A 111 -7.61 -42.93 -12.96
CA GLY A 111 -8.08 -41.76 -13.71
C GLY A 111 -8.28 -42.05 -15.19
N MET A 112 -7.36 -42.77 -15.83
CA MET A 112 -7.52 -43.24 -17.22
C MET A 112 -8.74 -44.17 -17.36
N ALA A 113 -8.91 -45.10 -16.41
CA ALA A 113 -10.05 -46.02 -16.40
C ALA A 113 -11.39 -45.31 -16.17
N ALA A 114 -11.39 -44.19 -15.44
CA ALA A 114 -12.58 -43.41 -15.16
C ALA A 114 -13.26 -42.86 -16.42
N THR A 115 -12.50 -42.56 -17.48
CA THR A 115 -13.01 -41.99 -18.73
C THR A 115 -12.95 -42.96 -19.91
N ALA A 116 -12.65 -44.24 -19.66
CA ALA A 116 -12.60 -45.27 -20.70
C ALA A 116 -13.95 -45.38 -21.41
N GLY A 117 -13.97 -45.06 -22.71
CA GLY A 117 -15.19 -45.07 -23.54
C GLY A 117 -16.04 -43.78 -23.50
N VAL A 118 -15.64 -42.77 -22.72
CA VAL A 118 -16.30 -41.46 -22.61
C VAL A 118 -15.53 -40.39 -23.38
N VAL A 119 -14.20 -40.43 -23.26
CA VAL A 119 -13.27 -39.45 -23.84
C VAL A 119 -12.43 -40.16 -24.92
N PRO A 120 -12.09 -39.49 -26.05
CA PRO A 120 -11.23 -40.08 -27.07
C PRO A 120 -9.90 -40.60 -26.51
N ALA A 121 -9.37 -41.69 -27.07
CA ALA A 121 -8.12 -42.31 -26.60
C ALA A 121 -6.92 -41.34 -26.60
N SER A 122 -6.95 -40.30 -27.44
CA SER A 122 -5.95 -39.23 -27.50
C SER A 122 -5.88 -38.35 -26.24
N GLU A 123 -6.94 -38.32 -25.42
CA GLU A 123 -7.03 -37.49 -24.20
C GLU A 123 -6.97 -38.33 -22.92
N ALA A 124 -6.73 -39.65 -23.02
CA ALA A 124 -6.66 -40.54 -21.86
C ALA A 124 -5.58 -40.09 -20.84
N THR A 125 -4.49 -39.49 -21.31
CA THR A 125 -3.41 -38.92 -20.46
C THR A 125 -3.92 -37.81 -19.55
N ILE A 126 -4.82 -36.95 -20.03
CA ILE A 126 -5.39 -35.83 -19.27
C ILE A 126 -6.24 -36.38 -18.11
N SER A 127 -7.04 -37.41 -18.37
CA SER A 127 -7.82 -38.08 -17.33
C SER A 127 -6.94 -38.76 -16.27
N GLY A 128 -5.80 -39.33 -16.67
CA GLY A 128 -4.82 -39.88 -15.73
C GLY A 128 -4.20 -38.80 -14.84
N LEU A 129 -3.78 -37.68 -15.42
CA LEU A 129 -3.27 -36.52 -14.68
C LEU A 129 -4.33 -35.98 -13.70
N PHE A 130 -5.58 -35.86 -14.13
CA PHE A 130 -6.68 -35.45 -13.27
C PHE A 130 -6.91 -36.46 -12.12
N GLY A 131 -6.77 -37.77 -12.35
CA GLY A 131 -6.78 -38.78 -11.30
C GLY A 131 -5.75 -38.53 -10.19
N THR A 132 -4.52 -38.15 -10.55
CA THR A 132 -3.48 -37.76 -9.57
C THR A 132 -3.82 -36.49 -8.80
N ALA A 133 -4.50 -35.53 -9.44
CA ALA A 133 -4.99 -34.32 -8.78
C ALA A 133 -6.10 -34.66 -7.75
N VAL A 134 -7.02 -35.56 -8.11
CA VAL A 134 -8.08 -36.05 -7.20
C VAL A 134 -7.46 -36.79 -6.01
N ALA A 135 -6.41 -37.60 -6.22
CA ALA A 135 -5.67 -38.23 -5.12
C ALA A 135 -5.00 -37.19 -4.20
N THR A 136 -4.42 -36.14 -4.78
CA THR A 136 -3.84 -35.02 -4.00
C THR A 136 -4.91 -34.35 -3.13
N MET A 137 -6.11 -34.10 -3.67
CA MET A 137 -7.25 -33.56 -2.92
C MET A 137 -7.74 -34.52 -1.83
N GLY A 138 -7.74 -35.83 -2.12
CA GLY A 138 -8.03 -36.88 -1.14
C GLY A 138 -7.08 -36.81 0.05
N MET A 139 -5.77 -36.67 -0.17
CA MET A 139 -4.79 -36.49 0.91
C MET A 139 -5.07 -35.21 1.72
N LEU A 140 -5.36 -34.10 1.04
CA LEU A 140 -5.65 -32.79 1.66
C LEU A 140 -6.98 -32.73 2.42
N SER A 141 -7.92 -33.65 2.21
CA SER A 141 -9.21 -33.67 2.91
C SER A 141 -9.08 -33.71 4.45
N THR A 142 -7.95 -34.22 4.95
CA THR A 142 -7.65 -34.31 6.39
C THR A 142 -6.73 -33.19 6.89
N ALA A 143 -6.32 -32.26 6.02
CA ALA A 143 -5.30 -31.25 6.31
C ALA A 143 -5.66 -30.35 7.50
N VAL A 144 -6.94 -29.96 7.64
CA VAL A 144 -7.40 -29.11 8.76
C VAL A 144 -7.10 -29.76 10.10
N PHE A 145 -7.35 -31.07 10.21
CA PHE A 145 -7.06 -31.81 11.44
C PHE A 145 -5.55 -31.97 11.68
N VAL A 146 -4.78 -32.26 10.62
CA VAL A 146 -3.31 -32.33 10.71
C VAL A 146 -2.72 -31.00 11.18
N LEU A 147 -3.19 -29.87 10.64
CA LEU A 147 -2.76 -28.53 11.06
C LEU A 147 -3.15 -28.22 12.51
N ALA A 148 -4.36 -28.59 12.95
CA ALA A 148 -4.77 -28.45 14.34
C ALA A 148 -3.84 -29.23 15.30
N MET A 149 -3.48 -30.47 14.94
CA MET A 149 -2.49 -31.25 15.69
C MET A 149 -1.09 -30.62 15.68
N SER A 150 -0.70 -29.94 14.58
CA SER A 150 0.56 -29.21 14.50
C SER A 150 0.59 -28.05 15.48
N ASN A 151 -0.48 -27.25 15.53
CA ASN A 151 -0.57 -26.06 16.39
C ASN A 151 -0.62 -26.42 17.87
N PHE A 152 -1.14 -27.60 18.21
CA PHE A 152 -1.07 -28.14 19.57
C PHE A 152 0.37 -28.23 20.10
N GLY A 153 1.35 -28.55 19.24
CA GLY A 153 2.74 -28.72 19.66
C GLY A 153 3.37 -27.46 20.25
N PRO A 154 3.45 -26.32 19.52
CA PRO A 154 3.97 -25.07 20.06
C PRO A 154 3.21 -24.55 21.29
N ILE A 155 1.90 -24.83 21.38
CA ILE A 155 1.10 -24.45 22.57
C ILE A 155 1.58 -25.24 23.80
N ALA A 156 1.76 -26.55 23.66
CA ALA A 156 2.25 -27.40 24.75
C ALA A 156 3.69 -27.04 25.18
N ASP A 157 4.55 -26.73 24.21
CA ASP A 157 5.94 -26.30 24.42
C ASP A 157 6.02 -24.97 25.20
N ASN A 158 5.27 -23.95 24.75
CA ASN A 158 5.16 -22.67 25.46
C ASN A 158 4.57 -22.83 26.87
N ALA A 159 3.55 -23.68 27.03
CA ALA A 159 2.98 -23.97 28.35
C ALA A 159 4.04 -24.58 29.28
N GLY A 160 4.84 -25.53 28.79
CA GLY A 160 5.97 -26.07 29.55
C GLY A 160 6.99 -25.00 29.95
N GLY A 161 7.35 -24.12 29.01
CA GLY A 161 8.25 -22.99 29.28
C GLY A 161 7.72 -22.04 30.36
N ILE A 162 6.43 -21.69 30.32
CA ILE A 162 5.77 -20.84 31.34
C ILE A 162 5.77 -21.53 32.70
N VAL A 163 5.45 -22.82 32.76
CA VAL A 163 5.46 -23.63 34.00
C VAL A 163 6.85 -23.63 34.64
N GLU A 164 7.90 -23.80 33.85
CA GLU A 164 9.29 -23.74 34.31
C GLU A 164 9.67 -22.34 34.82
N MET A 165 9.39 -21.30 34.02
CA MET A 165 9.72 -19.92 34.36
C MET A 165 8.95 -19.39 35.57
N SER A 166 7.76 -19.95 35.87
CA SER A 166 6.92 -19.58 37.00
C SER A 166 7.12 -20.49 38.23
N GLN A 167 8.07 -21.43 38.20
CA GLN A 167 8.40 -22.34 39.31
C GLN A 167 7.18 -23.09 39.87
N GLN A 168 6.28 -23.51 38.98
CA GLN A 168 5.12 -24.33 39.35
C GLN A 168 5.58 -25.73 39.81
N ALA A 169 4.69 -26.46 40.48
CA ALA A 169 5.00 -27.79 40.99
C ALA A 169 5.45 -28.77 39.89
N ASP A 170 6.40 -29.65 40.21
CA ASP A 170 6.99 -30.64 39.28
C ASP A 170 5.93 -31.53 38.60
N GLU A 171 4.80 -31.77 39.27
CA GLU A 171 3.67 -32.52 38.73
C GLU A 171 3.07 -31.86 37.48
N VAL A 172 2.99 -30.52 37.48
CA VAL A 172 2.50 -29.73 36.34
C VAL A 172 3.50 -29.82 35.19
N ARG A 173 4.80 -29.75 35.51
CA ARG A 173 5.87 -29.89 34.50
C ARG A 173 5.83 -31.27 33.84
N LEU A 174 5.63 -32.33 34.62
CA LEU A 174 5.49 -33.70 34.12
C LEU A 174 4.30 -33.87 33.17
N ILE A 175 3.19 -33.16 33.40
CA ILE A 175 2.06 -33.13 32.47
C ILE A 175 2.47 -32.42 31.17
N THR A 176 3.05 -31.22 31.27
CA THR A 176 3.47 -30.45 30.08
C THR A 176 4.53 -31.17 29.25
N ASP A 177 5.49 -31.86 29.87
CA ASP A 177 6.52 -32.63 29.15
C ASP A 177 5.91 -33.81 28.37
N LYS A 178 4.87 -34.47 28.91
CA LYS A 178 4.12 -35.49 28.17
C LYS A 178 3.35 -34.89 26.99
N LEU A 179 2.77 -33.70 27.16
CA LEU A 179 2.05 -33.01 26.08
C LEU A 179 3.01 -32.53 24.99
N ASP A 180 4.18 -32.00 25.35
CA ASP A 180 5.24 -31.57 24.44
C ASP A 180 5.79 -32.76 23.62
N ALA A 181 6.05 -33.91 24.26
CA ALA A 181 6.47 -35.11 23.55
C ALA A 181 5.43 -35.58 22.51
N VAL A 182 4.13 -35.48 22.82
CA VAL A 182 3.05 -35.71 21.84
C VAL A 182 3.07 -34.64 20.75
N GLY A 183 3.29 -33.38 21.12
CA GLY A 183 3.44 -32.23 20.23
C GLY A 183 4.57 -32.40 19.21
N ASN A 184 5.71 -32.96 19.61
CA ASN A 184 6.85 -33.19 18.72
C ASN A 184 6.54 -34.24 17.65
N VAL A 185 5.82 -35.30 18.03
CA VAL A 185 5.33 -36.31 17.06
C VAL A 185 4.28 -35.70 16.12
N THR A 186 3.36 -34.87 16.61
CA THR A 186 2.36 -34.22 15.73
C THR A 186 2.95 -33.15 14.81
N LYS A 187 3.95 -32.39 15.28
CA LYS A 187 4.77 -31.48 14.46
C LYS A 187 5.47 -32.27 13.34
N ALA A 188 6.12 -33.39 13.67
CA ALA A 188 6.78 -34.24 12.68
C ALA A 188 5.80 -34.80 11.63
N ASN A 189 4.65 -35.32 12.08
CA ASN A 189 3.59 -35.80 11.18
C ASN A 189 3.13 -34.72 10.19
N THR A 190 2.98 -33.48 10.67
CA THR A 190 2.57 -32.35 9.82
C THR A 190 3.64 -31.98 8.80
N LYS A 191 4.91 -31.99 9.20
CA LYS A 191 6.05 -31.77 8.29
C LYS A 191 6.09 -32.86 7.21
N GLY A 192 5.97 -34.13 7.59
CA GLY A 192 5.89 -35.26 6.65
C GLY A 192 4.69 -35.19 5.72
N PHE A 193 3.50 -34.89 6.25
CA PHE A 193 2.27 -34.69 5.47
C PHE A 193 2.40 -33.55 4.46
N SER A 194 3.01 -32.43 4.86
CA SER A 194 3.27 -31.29 3.98
C SER A 194 4.19 -31.68 2.82
N VAL A 195 5.26 -32.44 3.08
CA VAL A 195 6.15 -32.95 2.04
C VAL A 195 5.42 -33.94 1.11
N GLY A 196 4.62 -34.86 1.66
CA GLY A 196 3.86 -35.83 0.86
C GLY A 196 2.81 -35.18 -0.05
N THR A 197 2.08 -34.18 0.45
CA THR A 197 1.10 -33.43 -0.37
C THR A 197 1.79 -32.63 -1.47
N ALA A 198 2.95 -32.02 -1.18
CA ALA A 198 3.74 -31.35 -2.21
C ALA A 198 4.26 -32.33 -3.26
N ALA A 199 4.71 -33.52 -2.86
CA ALA A 199 5.18 -34.54 -3.80
C ALA A 199 4.10 -34.93 -4.82
N LEU A 200 2.87 -35.16 -4.36
CA LEU A 200 1.75 -35.45 -5.25
C LEU A 200 1.40 -34.26 -6.15
N ALA A 201 1.41 -33.04 -5.60
CA ALA A 201 1.11 -31.82 -6.36
C ALA A 201 2.17 -31.47 -7.41
N CYS A 202 3.44 -31.83 -7.20
CA CYS A 202 4.51 -31.46 -8.13
C CYS A 202 4.37 -32.13 -9.49
N PHE A 203 3.89 -33.37 -9.55
CA PHE A 203 3.64 -34.05 -10.83
C PHE A 203 2.56 -33.32 -11.64
N LEU A 204 1.50 -32.84 -10.97
CA LEU A 204 0.46 -32.02 -11.58
C LEU A 204 1.01 -30.67 -12.06
N LEU A 205 1.84 -30.01 -11.26
CA LEU A 205 2.45 -28.72 -11.63
C LEU A 205 3.41 -28.86 -12.82
N PHE A 206 4.14 -29.97 -12.91
CA PHE A 206 4.99 -30.28 -14.06
C PHE A 206 4.16 -30.48 -15.33
N ALA A 207 3.06 -31.22 -15.26
CA ALA A 207 2.15 -31.38 -16.39
C ALA A 207 1.54 -30.03 -16.83
N ALA A 208 1.08 -29.23 -15.87
CA ALA A 208 0.58 -27.87 -16.14
C ALA A 208 1.65 -26.98 -16.78
N PHE A 209 2.91 -27.10 -16.38
CA PHE A 209 4.02 -26.40 -17.02
C PHE A 209 4.22 -26.81 -18.48
N MET A 210 4.16 -28.11 -18.80
CA MET A 210 4.27 -28.60 -20.18
C MET A 210 3.12 -28.10 -21.07
N ASP A 211 1.89 -28.08 -20.53
CA ASP A 211 0.72 -27.54 -21.23
C ASP A 211 0.88 -26.05 -21.51
N GLU A 212 1.33 -25.27 -20.52
CA GLU A 212 1.54 -23.82 -20.66
C GLU A 212 2.65 -23.51 -21.70
N VAL A 213 3.75 -24.28 -21.71
CA VAL A 213 4.79 -24.18 -22.75
C VAL A 213 4.21 -24.48 -24.14
N SER A 214 3.33 -25.48 -24.25
CA SER A 214 2.69 -25.83 -25.51
C SER A 214 1.83 -24.68 -26.05
N VAL A 215 1.06 -24.04 -25.18
CA VAL A 215 0.22 -22.88 -25.52
C VAL A 215 1.06 -21.71 -26.02
N TYR A 216 2.14 -21.34 -25.34
CA TYR A 216 2.96 -20.18 -25.74
C TYR A 216 3.83 -20.42 -26.96
N THR A 217 4.31 -21.65 -27.17
CA THR A 217 5.16 -21.96 -28.32
C THR A 217 4.35 -22.29 -29.58
N GLY A 218 3.04 -22.56 -29.44
CA GLY A 218 2.19 -23.06 -30.51
C GLY A 218 2.61 -24.46 -31.01
N LYS A 219 3.51 -25.13 -30.30
CA LYS A 219 4.02 -26.48 -30.61
C LYS A 219 3.67 -27.40 -29.46
N ARG A 220 3.27 -28.63 -29.76
CA ARG A 220 3.04 -29.66 -28.75
C ARG A 220 4.34 -29.96 -28.02
N PHE A 221 4.39 -29.65 -26.73
CA PHE A 221 5.49 -29.93 -25.81
C PHE A 221 5.13 -31.16 -24.97
N GLU A 222 5.21 -32.34 -25.61
CA GLU A 222 4.74 -33.60 -25.00
C GLU A 222 5.84 -34.39 -24.28
N SER A 223 7.12 -34.06 -24.51
CA SER A 223 8.24 -34.79 -23.94
C SER A 223 9.42 -33.90 -23.55
N VAL A 224 10.08 -34.29 -22.45
CA VAL A 224 11.35 -33.72 -21.99
C VAL A 224 12.42 -34.79 -22.12
N ASP A 225 13.32 -34.63 -23.09
CA ASP A 225 14.37 -35.62 -23.37
C ASP A 225 15.57 -35.44 -22.44
N LEU A 226 15.69 -36.31 -21.44
CA LEU A 226 16.81 -36.35 -20.51
C LEU A 226 18.12 -36.83 -21.15
N ALA A 227 18.10 -37.43 -22.34
CA ALA A 227 19.31 -37.83 -23.06
C ALA A 227 20.09 -36.61 -23.60
N ARG A 228 19.44 -35.44 -23.69
CA ARG A 228 20.10 -34.19 -24.05
C ARG A 228 20.97 -33.68 -22.90
N CYS A 229 22.24 -33.40 -23.20
CA CYS A 229 23.22 -32.97 -22.21
C CYS A 229 22.77 -31.72 -21.42
N GLU A 230 22.22 -30.72 -22.11
CA GLU A 230 21.77 -29.48 -21.47
C GLU A 230 20.61 -29.70 -20.50
N VAL A 231 19.67 -30.57 -20.89
CA VAL A 231 18.49 -30.90 -20.09
C VAL A 231 18.91 -31.67 -18.83
N PHE A 232 19.80 -32.66 -18.98
CA PHE A 232 20.37 -33.39 -17.86
C PHE A 232 21.17 -32.49 -16.91
N VAL A 233 21.99 -31.57 -17.45
CA VAL A 233 22.71 -30.56 -16.65
C VAL A 233 21.72 -29.65 -15.89
N GLY A 234 20.65 -29.21 -16.55
CA GLY A 234 19.55 -28.47 -15.90
C GLY A 234 18.95 -29.25 -14.71
N GLY A 235 18.72 -30.55 -14.89
CA GLY A 235 18.30 -31.45 -13.81
C GLY A 235 19.28 -31.49 -12.65
N ILE A 236 20.58 -31.74 -12.91
CA ILE A 236 21.60 -31.78 -11.85
C ILE A 236 21.68 -30.44 -11.10
N LEU A 237 21.60 -29.31 -11.80
CA LEU A 237 21.56 -27.98 -11.17
C LEU A 237 20.34 -27.82 -10.26
N GLY A 238 19.18 -28.36 -10.66
CA GLY A 238 17.98 -28.41 -9.84
C GLY A 238 18.17 -29.24 -8.56
N ALA A 239 18.82 -30.40 -8.64
CA ALA A 239 19.15 -31.19 -7.45
C ALA A 239 20.17 -30.46 -6.55
N CYS A 240 21.20 -29.85 -7.15
CA CYS A 240 22.21 -29.07 -6.45
C CYS A 240 21.61 -27.90 -5.66
N LEU A 241 20.62 -27.21 -6.22
CA LEU A 241 19.89 -26.12 -5.56
C LEU A 241 19.39 -26.54 -4.17
N VAL A 242 18.78 -27.72 -4.05
CA VAL A 242 18.20 -28.22 -2.80
C VAL A 242 19.27 -28.40 -1.72
N PHE A 243 20.38 -29.07 -2.08
CA PHE A 243 21.49 -29.31 -1.15
C PHE A 243 22.14 -28.00 -0.72
N LEU A 244 22.36 -27.09 -1.66
CA LEU A 244 22.96 -25.79 -1.38
C LEU A 244 22.06 -24.93 -0.49
N PHE A 245 20.75 -24.92 -0.76
CA PHE A 245 19.76 -24.24 0.06
C PHE A 245 19.74 -24.78 1.50
N ALA A 246 19.68 -26.11 1.66
CA ALA A 246 19.70 -26.73 2.98
C ALA A 246 20.98 -26.40 3.76
N ALA A 247 22.14 -26.47 3.10
CA ALA A 247 23.42 -26.12 3.71
C ALA A 247 23.46 -24.65 4.16
N TRP A 248 22.98 -23.71 3.34
CA TRP A 248 22.96 -22.29 3.71
C TRP A 248 21.98 -21.99 4.84
N ALA A 249 20.81 -22.64 4.85
CA ALA A 249 19.83 -22.54 5.91
C ALA A 249 20.39 -23.05 7.26
N MET A 250 21.04 -24.21 7.27
CA MET A 250 21.67 -24.75 8.50
C MET A 250 22.82 -23.87 8.99
N ASN A 251 23.67 -23.39 8.09
CA ASN A 251 24.79 -22.51 8.43
C ASN A 251 24.33 -21.16 8.99
N ALA A 252 23.20 -20.63 8.51
CA ALA A 252 22.60 -19.41 9.05
C ALA A 252 22.23 -19.58 10.53
N VAL A 253 21.54 -20.67 10.88
CA VAL A 253 21.18 -20.99 12.27
C VAL A 253 22.42 -21.21 13.12
N GLY A 254 23.42 -21.96 12.62
CA GLY A 254 24.66 -22.21 13.36
C GLY A 254 25.41 -20.93 13.74
N ARG A 255 25.48 -19.94 12.83
CA ARG A 255 26.07 -18.63 13.14
C ARG A 255 25.26 -17.85 14.19
N ALA A 256 23.94 -17.82 14.06
CA ALA A 256 23.07 -17.13 15.01
C ALA A 256 23.14 -17.77 16.41
N ALA A 257 23.08 -19.10 16.48
CA ALA A 257 23.18 -19.85 17.73
C ALA A 257 24.52 -19.62 18.44
N ALA A 258 25.64 -19.58 17.70
CA ALA A 258 26.95 -19.28 18.28
C ALA A 258 27.02 -17.89 18.93
N GLN A 259 26.37 -16.89 18.33
CA GLN A 259 26.27 -15.55 18.90
C GLN A 259 25.44 -15.56 20.19
N VAL A 260 24.30 -16.25 20.20
CA VAL A 260 23.45 -16.39 21.40
C VAL A 260 24.21 -17.09 22.52
N VAL A 261 24.93 -18.18 22.24
CA VAL A 261 25.75 -18.89 23.25
C VAL A 261 26.83 -17.98 23.83
N THR A 262 27.49 -17.18 23.00
CA THR A 262 28.53 -16.25 23.44
C THR A 262 27.93 -15.16 24.32
N GLU A 263 26.75 -14.64 23.98
CA GLU A 263 26.04 -13.62 24.76
C GLU A 263 25.56 -14.18 26.11
N VAL A 264 24.93 -15.36 26.12
CA VAL A 264 24.49 -16.01 27.38
C VAL A 264 25.68 -16.27 28.31
N ARG A 265 26.82 -16.73 27.77
CA ARG A 265 28.05 -16.92 28.55
C ARG A 265 28.60 -15.60 29.07
N ARG A 266 28.55 -14.53 28.28
CA ARG A 266 28.96 -13.19 28.71
C ARG A 266 28.11 -12.73 29.90
N GLN A 267 26.77 -12.87 29.80
CA GLN A 267 25.87 -12.50 30.89
C GLN A 267 26.15 -13.28 32.18
N PHE A 268 26.29 -14.61 32.10
CA PHE A 268 26.62 -15.42 33.28
C PHE A 268 27.99 -15.09 33.89
N LYS A 269 28.98 -14.71 33.08
CA LYS A 269 30.32 -14.33 33.55
C LYS A 269 30.34 -12.95 34.20
N GLU A 270 29.66 -11.97 33.61
CA GLU A 270 29.66 -10.58 34.07
C GLU A 270 28.66 -10.33 35.19
N ARG A 271 27.58 -11.13 35.26
CA ARG A 271 26.51 -11.01 36.26
C ARG A 271 26.26 -12.38 36.94
N PRO A 272 27.11 -12.77 37.90
CA PRO A 272 26.99 -14.07 38.59
C PRO A 272 25.65 -14.25 39.31
N GLY A 273 25.02 -13.15 39.74
CA GLY A 273 23.72 -13.15 40.42
C GLY A 273 22.55 -13.68 39.58
N ILE A 274 22.76 -13.96 38.29
CA ILE A 274 21.75 -14.65 37.48
C ILE A 274 21.63 -16.12 37.89
N MET A 275 22.75 -16.77 38.28
CA MET A 275 22.78 -18.20 38.61
C MET A 275 22.20 -18.49 40.01
N ASP A 276 22.22 -17.51 40.91
CA ASP A 276 21.62 -17.60 42.25
C ASP A 276 20.23 -16.95 42.33
N TRP A 277 19.67 -16.53 41.17
CA TRP A 277 18.36 -15.90 41.01
C TRP A 277 18.19 -14.53 41.68
N SER A 278 19.26 -13.90 42.16
CA SER A 278 19.21 -12.53 42.69
C SER A 278 19.01 -11.47 41.60
N ASP A 279 19.48 -11.75 40.38
CA ASP A 279 19.52 -10.82 39.26
C ASP A 279 18.76 -11.37 38.04
N LYS A 280 17.95 -10.52 37.38
CA LYS A 280 17.26 -10.92 36.14
C LYS A 280 18.22 -10.87 34.92
N PRO A 281 18.23 -11.91 34.07
CA PRO A 281 19.02 -11.89 32.84
C PRO A 281 18.46 -10.88 31.83
N ASP A 282 19.32 -10.43 30.91
CA ASP A 282 18.93 -9.53 29.82
C ASP A 282 18.41 -10.34 28.64
N TYR A 283 17.09 -10.47 28.57
CA TYR A 283 16.40 -11.15 27.47
C TYR A 283 16.43 -10.34 26.16
N TYR A 284 16.45 -9.01 26.22
CA TYR A 284 16.31 -8.15 25.05
C TYR A 284 17.49 -8.31 24.10
N THR A 285 18.71 -8.39 24.64
CA THR A 285 19.91 -8.57 23.81
C THR A 285 19.89 -9.90 23.06
N CYS A 286 19.49 -11.00 23.71
CA CYS A 286 19.32 -12.29 23.05
C CYS A 286 18.27 -12.23 21.92
N ILE A 287 17.12 -11.60 22.18
CA ILE A 287 16.06 -11.41 21.16
C ILE A 287 16.60 -10.59 19.99
N ALA A 288 17.27 -9.46 20.25
CA ALA A 288 17.82 -8.59 19.22
C ALA A 288 18.85 -9.30 18.32
N ILE A 289 19.72 -10.14 18.89
CA ILE A 289 20.69 -10.96 18.15
C ILE A 289 19.98 -11.92 17.20
N VAL A 290 18.98 -12.66 17.71
CA VAL A 290 18.24 -13.65 16.92
C VAL A 290 17.43 -12.94 15.83
N SER A 291 16.71 -11.87 16.14
CA SER A 291 15.90 -11.10 15.17
C SER A 291 16.75 -10.50 14.06
N ARG A 292 17.85 -9.82 14.40
CA ARG A 292 18.75 -9.20 13.40
C ARG A 292 19.41 -10.26 12.52
N SER A 293 19.86 -11.36 13.11
CA SER A 293 20.48 -12.46 12.37
C SER A 293 19.48 -13.15 11.45
N ALA A 294 18.26 -13.45 11.92
CA ALA A 294 17.21 -14.05 11.11
C ALA A 294 16.86 -13.19 9.89
N LEU A 295 16.66 -11.88 10.08
CA LEU A 295 16.35 -10.94 8.98
C LEU A 295 17.47 -10.87 7.94
N LYS A 296 18.73 -10.86 8.37
CA LYS A 296 19.88 -10.76 7.46
C LYS A 296 20.16 -12.08 6.74
N GLU A 297 20.12 -13.19 7.48
CA GLU A 297 20.54 -14.50 6.98
C GLU A 297 19.49 -15.15 6.07
N MET A 298 18.19 -14.83 6.22
CA MET A 298 17.14 -15.36 5.34
C MET A 298 17.26 -14.89 3.87
N ILE A 299 17.93 -13.75 3.62
CA ILE A 299 18.03 -13.14 2.30
C ILE A 299 18.76 -14.07 1.33
N ARG A 300 19.85 -14.72 1.76
CA ARG A 300 20.69 -15.53 0.87
C ARG A 300 19.99 -16.79 0.37
N PRO A 301 19.42 -17.66 1.23
CA PRO A 301 18.65 -18.81 0.77
C PRO A 301 17.41 -18.41 -0.04
N GLY A 302 16.70 -17.33 0.35
CA GLY A 302 15.54 -16.83 -0.38
C GLY A 302 15.89 -16.34 -1.79
N ALA A 303 16.97 -15.57 -1.93
CA ALA A 303 17.47 -15.11 -3.23
C ALA A 303 17.93 -16.28 -4.11
N LEU A 304 18.60 -17.29 -3.54
CA LEU A 304 18.97 -18.50 -4.28
C LEU A 304 17.75 -19.18 -4.89
N ALA A 305 16.73 -19.44 -4.07
CA ALA A 305 15.50 -20.10 -4.46
C ALA A 305 14.75 -19.37 -5.59
N ALA A 306 14.63 -18.04 -5.47
CA ALA A 306 13.90 -17.22 -6.42
C ALA A 306 14.68 -16.99 -7.72
N LEU A 307 16.00 -16.75 -7.65
CA LEU A 307 16.81 -16.38 -8.81
C LEU A 307 17.31 -17.58 -9.61
N SER A 308 17.51 -18.76 -8.99
CA SER A 308 18.06 -19.91 -9.70
C SER A 308 17.23 -20.37 -10.92
N PRO A 309 15.89 -20.57 -10.84
CA PRO A 309 15.12 -20.92 -12.04
C PRO A 309 15.14 -19.82 -13.11
N VAL A 310 15.25 -18.55 -12.69
CA VAL A 310 15.36 -17.41 -13.62
C VAL A 310 16.67 -17.49 -14.39
N VAL A 311 17.79 -17.52 -13.66
CA VAL A 311 19.14 -17.52 -14.25
C VAL A 311 19.35 -18.73 -15.16
N VAL A 312 18.98 -19.94 -14.69
CA VAL A 312 19.12 -21.16 -15.49
C VAL A 312 18.24 -21.12 -16.73
N GLY A 313 16.97 -20.72 -16.60
CA GLY A 313 16.03 -20.68 -17.72
C GLY A 313 16.45 -19.70 -18.79
N PHE A 314 16.90 -18.50 -18.40
CA PHE A 314 17.41 -17.50 -19.34
C PHE A 314 18.74 -17.91 -19.98
N ALA A 315 19.69 -18.43 -19.21
CA ALA A 315 20.99 -18.83 -19.74
C ALA A 315 20.84 -19.90 -20.84
N PHE A 316 20.05 -20.94 -20.59
CA PHE A 316 19.83 -22.01 -21.56
C PHE A 316 18.89 -21.60 -22.71
N ARG A 317 18.02 -20.62 -22.51
CA ARG A 317 17.29 -19.96 -23.60
C ARG A 317 18.22 -19.19 -24.54
N ILE A 318 19.19 -18.44 -24.01
CA ILE A 318 20.19 -17.72 -24.81
C ILE A 318 21.02 -18.71 -25.62
N ILE A 319 21.53 -19.77 -24.96
CA ILE A 319 22.28 -20.85 -25.62
C ILE A 319 21.43 -21.52 -26.71
N GLY A 320 20.15 -21.78 -26.43
CA GLY A 320 19.20 -22.35 -27.38
C GLY A 320 18.98 -21.46 -28.60
N SER A 321 18.90 -20.14 -28.38
CA SER A 321 18.75 -19.16 -29.46
C SER A 321 19.95 -19.17 -30.41
N TYR A 322 21.18 -19.31 -29.89
CA TYR A 322 22.39 -19.45 -30.71
C TYR A 322 22.44 -20.77 -31.50
N ARG A 323 21.80 -21.83 -31.00
CA ARG A 323 21.74 -23.15 -31.65
C ARG A 323 20.49 -23.37 -32.51
N GLY A 324 19.59 -22.38 -32.59
CA GLY A 324 18.32 -22.48 -33.32
C GLY A 324 17.23 -23.30 -32.63
N ASP A 325 17.43 -23.71 -31.36
CA ASP A 325 16.41 -24.39 -30.55
C ASP A 325 15.81 -23.42 -29.52
N THR A 326 14.72 -22.77 -29.91
CA THR A 326 13.99 -21.82 -29.06
C THR A 326 13.29 -22.48 -27.88
N THR A 327 13.20 -23.83 -27.83
CA THR A 327 12.54 -24.58 -26.76
C THR A 327 13.52 -25.08 -25.69
N LEU A 328 14.82 -24.95 -25.91
CA LEU A 328 15.85 -25.48 -25.01
C LEU A 328 15.70 -24.95 -23.57
N GLY A 329 15.46 -23.66 -23.39
CA GLY A 329 15.28 -23.07 -22.07
C GLY A 329 14.11 -23.69 -21.30
N ALA A 330 13.00 -23.98 -21.98
CA ALA A 330 11.83 -24.63 -21.40
C ALA A 330 12.13 -26.09 -21.02
N GLN A 331 12.83 -26.85 -21.87
CA GLN A 331 13.23 -28.25 -21.56
C GLN A 331 14.17 -28.34 -20.36
N VAL A 332 15.16 -27.45 -20.29
CA VAL A 332 16.11 -27.37 -19.17
C VAL A 332 15.38 -27.04 -17.87
N ILE A 333 14.45 -26.08 -17.90
CA ILE A 333 13.67 -25.72 -16.71
C ILE A 333 12.70 -26.82 -16.29
N ALA A 334 12.13 -27.55 -17.25
CA ALA A 334 11.31 -28.73 -16.96
C ALA A 334 12.12 -29.78 -16.18
N ALA A 335 13.35 -30.08 -16.61
CA ALA A 335 14.23 -31.00 -15.89
C ALA A 335 14.72 -30.45 -14.55
N PHE A 336 15.06 -29.16 -14.48
CA PHE A 336 15.42 -28.46 -13.24
C PHE A 336 14.31 -28.60 -12.19
N LEU A 337 13.06 -28.38 -12.60
CA LEU A 337 11.87 -28.52 -11.76
C LEU A 337 11.72 -29.95 -11.22
N MET A 338 11.85 -30.96 -12.09
CA MET A 338 11.66 -32.36 -11.69
C MET A 338 12.76 -32.85 -10.74
N PHE A 339 14.02 -32.53 -11.03
CA PHE A 339 15.15 -32.98 -10.20
C PHE A 339 15.20 -32.22 -8.87
N SER A 340 14.93 -30.91 -8.87
CA SER A 340 14.81 -30.14 -7.61
C SER A 340 13.67 -30.64 -6.74
N THR A 341 12.54 -31.03 -7.34
CA THR A 341 11.43 -31.67 -6.63
C THR A 341 11.85 -33.01 -6.02
N ALA A 342 12.42 -33.91 -6.82
CA ALA A 342 12.81 -35.25 -6.36
C ALA A 342 13.85 -35.20 -5.23
N ALA A 343 14.90 -34.39 -5.41
CA ALA A 343 15.91 -34.17 -4.37
C ALA A 343 15.30 -33.47 -3.14
N GLY A 344 14.39 -32.52 -3.36
CA GLY A 344 13.70 -31.76 -2.31
C GLY A 344 12.85 -32.64 -1.41
N ILE A 345 12.07 -33.56 -1.98
CA ILE A 345 11.24 -34.51 -1.21
C ILE A 345 12.12 -35.36 -0.29
N LEU A 346 13.18 -35.96 -0.84
CA LEU A 346 14.11 -36.80 -0.08
C LEU A 346 14.81 -36.00 1.03
N MET A 347 15.34 -34.82 0.69
CA MET A 347 16.05 -33.97 1.64
C MET A 347 15.12 -33.45 2.76
N ALA A 348 13.90 -33.04 2.43
CA ALA A 348 12.95 -32.57 3.42
C ALA A 348 12.53 -33.69 4.38
N LEU A 349 12.23 -34.90 3.87
CA LEU A 349 11.91 -36.06 4.71
C LEU A 349 13.08 -36.42 5.63
N PHE A 350 14.29 -36.48 5.07
CA PHE A 350 15.51 -36.76 5.83
C PHE A 350 15.69 -35.78 7.00
N LEU A 351 15.71 -34.48 6.73
CA LEU A 351 15.98 -33.44 7.74
C LEU A 351 14.87 -33.37 8.79
N ASN A 352 13.60 -33.47 8.38
CA ASN A 352 12.46 -33.41 9.29
C ASN A 352 12.44 -34.60 10.27
N ASN A 353 12.64 -35.81 9.75
CA ASN A 353 12.56 -37.03 10.55
C ASN A 353 13.81 -37.24 11.41
N ALA A 354 15.01 -36.94 10.89
CA ALA A 354 16.25 -37.02 11.68
C ALA A 354 16.18 -36.11 12.90
N GLY A 355 15.83 -34.83 12.71
CA GLY A 355 15.68 -33.88 13.81
C GLY A 355 14.58 -34.25 14.78
N GLY A 356 13.42 -34.72 14.30
CA GLY A 356 12.36 -35.21 15.18
C GLY A 356 12.75 -36.44 16.00
N ALA A 357 13.56 -37.34 15.42
CA ALA A 357 14.04 -38.54 16.09
C ALA A 357 15.10 -38.23 17.16
N TRP A 358 16.01 -37.27 16.92
CA TRP A 358 16.96 -36.80 17.94
C TRP A 358 16.25 -36.16 19.14
N ASP A 359 15.27 -35.30 18.90
CA ASP A 359 14.50 -34.64 19.96
C ASP A 359 13.76 -35.66 20.84
N ASN A 360 13.05 -36.59 20.21
CA ASN A 360 12.31 -37.61 20.93
C ASN A 360 13.23 -38.65 21.61
N ALA A 361 14.46 -38.86 21.12
CA ALA A 361 15.46 -39.65 21.83
C ALA A 361 15.93 -38.95 23.13
N LYS A 362 16.11 -37.63 23.10
CA LYS A 362 16.38 -36.80 24.30
C LYS A 362 15.20 -36.88 25.28
N LYS A 363 13.97 -36.63 24.81
CA LYS A 363 12.76 -36.72 25.64
C LYS A 363 12.54 -38.11 26.24
N TYR A 364 12.89 -39.17 25.52
CA TYR A 364 12.80 -40.54 26.04
C TYR A 364 13.67 -40.74 27.28
N ILE A 365 14.92 -40.25 27.25
CA ILE A 365 15.84 -40.30 28.40
C ILE A 365 15.31 -39.44 29.57
N GLU A 366 14.78 -38.24 29.27
CA GLU A 366 14.23 -37.33 30.29
C GLU A 366 12.99 -37.89 31.01
N ILE A 367 12.04 -38.46 30.26
CA ILE A 367 10.74 -38.89 30.80
C ILE A 367 10.82 -40.27 31.45
N THR A 368 11.56 -41.20 30.85
CA THR A 368 11.58 -42.60 31.33
C THR A 368 12.69 -42.87 32.34
N GLY A 369 13.65 -41.96 32.48
CA GLY A 369 14.83 -42.17 33.32
C GLY A 369 15.78 -43.25 32.80
N CYS A 370 15.59 -43.74 31.57
CA CYS A 370 16.46 -44.73 30.98
C CYS A 370 17.89 -44.18 30.81
N HIS A 371 18.89 -45.06 30.82
CA HIS A 371 20.30 -44.70 30.60
C HIS A 371 20.86 -43.62 31.55
N GLY A 372 20.30 -43.50 32.75
CA GLY A 372 20.76 -42.56 33.78
C GLY A 372 19.93 -41.29 33.90
N GLY A 373 18.92 -41.09 33.04
CA GLY A 373 17.97 -40.00 33.14
C GLY A 373 18.56 -38.60 32.92
N LYS A 374 17.83 -37.56 33.31
CA LYS A 374 18.22 -36.15 33.13
C LYS A 374 19.56 -35.86 33.81
N ASN A 375 20.41 -35.06 33.16
CA ASN A 375 21.78 -34.68 33.57
C ASN A 375 22.84 -35.80 33.50
N SER A 376 22.50 -37.02 33.12
CA SER A 376 23.48 -38.07 32.81
C SER A 376 24.34 -37.74 31.58
N GLU A 377 25.47 -38.44 31.42
CA GLU A 377 26.29 -38.29 30.21
C GLU A 377 25.54 -38.70 28.93
N ALA A 378 24.68 -39.72 29.02
CA ALA A 378 23.81 -40.11 27.91
C ALA A 378 22.78 -39.02 27.57
N HIS A 379 22.25 -38.30 28.57
CA HIS A 379 21.37 -37.16 28.36
C HIS A 379 22.10 -35.98 27.73
N LYS A 380 23.30 -35.63 28.19
CA LYS A 380 24.11 -34.58 27.54
C LYS A 380 24.42 -34.92 26.09
N ALA A 381 24.74 -36.19 25.79
CA ALA A 381 24.96 -36.65 24.44
C ALA A 381 23.71 -36.55 23.56
N SER A 382 22.53 -36.86 24.08
CA SER A 382 21.26 -36.72 23.34
C SER A 382 20.84 -35.26 23.15
N VAL A 383 21.15 -34.37 24.09
CA VAL A 383 20.99 -32.91 23.93
C VAL A 383 21.85 -32.40 22.77
N VAL A 384 23.09 -32.85 22.64
CA VAL A 384 23.94 -32.48 21.48
C VAL A 384 23.28 -32.93 20.17
N GLY A 385 22.76 -34.16 20.12
CA GLY A 385 22.00 -34.65 18.96
C GLY A 385 20.79 -33.78 18.60
N ASP A 386 20.00 -33.39 19.61
CA ASP A 386 18.84 -32.51 19.42
C ASP A 386 19.24 -31.12 18.89
N THR A 387 20.29 -30.52 19.45
CA THR A 387 20.80 -29.23 18.96
C THR A 387 21.35 -29.28 17.52
N VAL A 388 21.80 -30.45 17.05
CA VAL A 388 22.11 -30.70 15.64
C VAL A 388 20.82 -30.86 14.81
N GLY A 389 19.80 -31.46 15.41
CA GLY A 389 18.48 -31.71 14.82
C GLY A 389 17.60 -30.47 14.67
N ASP A 390 17.74 -29.44 15.53
CA ASP A 390 16.94 -28.22 15.50
C ASP A 390 17.01 -27.45 14.16
N PRO A 391 18.20 -27.09 13.62
CA PRO A 391 18.28 -26.45 12.31
C PRO A 391 17.77 -27.37 11.18
N CYS A 392 17.88 -28.69 11.35
CA CYS A 392 17.37 -29.66 10.38
C CYS A 392 15.84 -29.66 10.34
N LYS A 393 15.17 -29.86 11.49
CA LYS A 393 13.72 -30.04 11.56
C LYS A 393 12.93 -28.74 11.55
N ASP A 394 13.47 -27.62 12.01
CA ASP A 394 12.72 -26.37 12.19
C ASP A 394 13.12 -25.24 11.24
N THR A 395 14.25 -25.36 10.53
CA THR A 395 14.66 -24.37 9.54
C THR A 395 14.79 -24.99 8.15
N ALA A 396 15.78 -25.85 7.92
CA ALA A 396 16.10 -26.34 6.58
C ALA A 396 15.01 -27.26 6.02
N GLY A 397 14.61 -28.31 6.76
CA GLY A 397 13.64 -29.31 6.30
C GLY A 397 12.28 -28.73 5.88
N PRO A 398 11.59 -27.93 6.72
CA PRO A 398 10.33 -27.30 6.35
C PRO A 398 10.48 -26.28 5.22
N SER A 399 11.62 -25.57 5.16
CA SER A 399 11.89 -24.59 4.10
C SER A 399 12.14 -25.25 2.75
N VAL A 400 12.70 -26.46 2.69
CA VAL A 400 12.87 -27.21 1.42
C VAL A 400 11.51 -27.54 0.79
N HIS A 401 10.49 -27.86 1.58
CA HIS A 401 9.14 -28.05 1.05
C HIS A 401 8.57 -26.77 0.40
N VAL A 402 8.85 -25.61 0.99
CA VAL A 402 8.47 -24.30 0.42
C VAL A 402 9.29 -23.98 -0.84
N LEU A 403 10.59 -24.29 -0.82
CA LEU A 403 11.50 -24.14 -1.96
C LEU A 403 10.95 -24.85 -3.20
N ILE A 404 10.52 -26.11 -3.06
CA ILE A 404 9.97 -26.89 -4.18
C ILE A 404 8.77 -26.17 -4.80
N LYS A 405 7.80 -25.73 -3.98
CA LYS A 405 6.61 -25.01 -4.46
C LYS A 405 6.96 -23.66 -5.09
N LEU A 406 7.93 -22.95 -4.51
CA LEU A 406 8.39 -21.66 -5.02
C LEU A 406 9.05 -21.82 -6.39
N VAL A 407 9.94 -22.80 -6.56
CA VAL A 407 10.56 -23.11 -7.86
C VAL A 407 9.48 -23.40 -8.89
N SER A 408 8.51 -24.28 -8.60
CA SER A 408 7.40 -24.59 -9.50
C SER A 408 6.59 -23.35 -9.90
N THR A 409 6.28 -22.50 -8.92
CA THR A 409 5.47 -21.29 -9.14
C THR A 409 6.23 -20.27 -9.98
N VAL A 410 7.51 -20.03 -9.68
CA VAL A 410 8.36 -19.11 -10.44
C VAL A 410 8.56 -19.62 -11.87
N THR A 411 8.81 -20.91 -12.06
CA THR A 411 8.97 -21.48 -13.40
C THR A 411 7.69 -21.35 -14.23
N MET A 412 6.52 -21.57 -13.63
CA MET A 412 5.22 -21.47 -14.29
C MET A 412 4.87 -20.02 -14.65
N VAL A 413 5.09 -19.07 -13.74
CA VAL A 413 4.83 -17.63 -13.99
C VAL A 413 5.75 -17.07 -15.07
N LEU A 414 6.99 -17.56 -15.16
CA LEU A 414 7.98 -17.09 -16.12
C LEU A 414 7.99 -17.88 -17.45
N THR A 415 7.10 -18.86 -17.62
CA THR A 415 6.93 -19.59 -18.89
C THR A 415 6.83 -18.68 -20.12
N PRO A 416 6.02 -17.58 -20.14
CA PRO A 416 5.97 -16.68 -21.29
C PRO A 416 7.33 -16.06 -21.62
N VAL A 417 8.15 -15.86 -20.59
CA VAL A 417 9.48 -15.26 -20.69
C VAL A 417 10.53 -16.29 -21.11
N PHE A 418 10.33 -17.58 -20.85
CA PHE A 418 11.19 -18.65 -21.37
C PHE A 418 10.86 -19.02 -22.82
N CYS A 419 9.61 -18.79 -23.26
CA CYS A 419 9.11 -19.23 -24.58
C CYS A 419 8.88 -18.09 -25.60
N GLY A 420 8.55 -16.87 -25.17
CA GLY A 420 8.05 -15.80 -26.06
C GLY A 420 9.13 -15.14 -26.93
N GLN A 421 8.76 -14.50 -28.05
CA GLN A 421 9.69 -13.73 -28.90
C GLN A 421 10.13 -12.44 -28.19
N ILE A 422 11.30 -12.45 -27.57
CA ILE A 422 11.93 -11.27 -26.99
C ILE A 422 12.89 -10.71 -28.05
N ALA A 423 12.79 -9.41 -28.37
CA ALA A 423 13.73 -8.76 -29.28
C ALA A 423 15.17 -9.03 -28.83
N THR A 424 16.06 -9.38 -29.77
CA THR A 424 17.46 -9.78 -29.51
C THR A 424 18.21 -8.75 -28.65
N SER A 425 17.85 -7.47 -28.80
CA SER A 425 18.34 -6.33 -28.00
C SER A 425 17.95 -6.40 -26.52
N THR A 426 16.71 -6.78 -26.20
CA THR A 426 16.23 -6.93 -24.81
C THR A 426 16.87 -8.16 -24.15
N LEU A 427 17.09 -9.24 -24.90
CA LEU A 427 17.78 -10.46 -24.44
C LEU A 427 19.26 -10.21 -24.11
N LEU A 428 19.94 -9.35 -24.87
CA LEU A 428 21.33 -8.94 -24.61
C LEU A 428 21.45 -8.08 -23.36
N ILE A 429 20.55 -7.10 -23.17
CA ILE A 429 20.56 -6.22 -21.99
C ILE A 429 20.25 -7.03 -20.72
N LEU A 430 19.21 -7.87 -20.76
CA LEU A 430 18.85 -8.72 -19.62
C LEU A 430 19.94 -9.78 -19.36
N GLY A 431 20.53 -10.34 -20.43
CA GLY A 431 21.62 -11.30 -20.35
C GLY A 431 22.87 -10.71 -19.70
N CYS A 432 23.26 -9.49 -20.05
CA CYS A 432 24.37 -8.78 -19.41
C CYS A 432 24.09 -8.47 -17.94
N VAL A 433 22.88 -8.02 -17.59
CA VAL A 433 22.47 -7.77 -16.20
C VAL A 433 22.50 -9.06 -15.37
N LEU A 434 21.98 -10.16 -15.92
CA LEU A 434 21.96 -11.46 -15.26
C LEU A 434 23.34 -12.13 -15.19
N LEU A 435 24.22 -11.93 -16.18
CA LEU A 435 25.62 -12.38 -16.11
C LEU A 435 26.40 -11.60 -15.04
N CYS A 436 26.19 -10.29 -14.93
CA CYS A 436 26.80 -9.49 -13.86
C CYS A 436 26.31 -9.96 -12.46
N CYS A 437 25.02 -10.26 -12.32
CA CYS A 437 24.47 -10.82 -11.08
C CYS A 437 24.97 -12.26 -10.82
N GLY A 438 25.01 -13.12 -11.84
CA GLY A 438 25.41 -14.52 -11.75
C GLY A 438 26.92 -14.70 -11.51
N VAL A 439 27.76 -13.89 -12.15
CA VAL A 439 29.21 -13.85 -11.89
C VAL A 439 29.47 -13.28 -10.50
N GLY A 440 28.69 -12.28 -10.05
CA GLY A 440 28.73 -11.80 -8.67
C GLY A 440 28.36 -12.89 -7.66
N GLN A 441 27.40 -13.76 -8.00
CA GLN A 441 26.94 -14.84 -7.14
C GLN A 441 27.95 -16.00 -7.10
N VAL A 442 28.54 -16.40 -8.24
CA VAL A 442 29.63 -17.39 -8.29
C VAL A 442 30.89 -16.86 -7.60
N ALA A 443 31.25 -15.58 -7.79
CA ALA A 443 32.35 -14.96 -7.07
C ALA A 443 32.12 -14.92 -5.55
N LEU A 444 30.88 -14.69 -5.09
CA LEU A 444 30.54 -14.78 -3.66
C LEU A 444 30.69 -16.21 -3.10
N THR A 445 30.37 -17.23 -3.90
CA THR A 445 30.50 -18.65 -3.49
C THR A 445 31.96 -19.10 -3.39
N PHE A 446 32.87 -18.52 -4.20
CA PHE A 446 34.29 -18.90 -4.22
C PHE A 446 35.22 -18.01 -3.40
N VAL A 447 34.87 -16.73 -3.13
CA VAL A 447 35.76 -15.79 -2.43
C VAL A 447 35.52 -15.77 -0.91
N SER A 448 34.36 -16.21 -0.43
CA SER A 448 34.02 -16.19 1.00
C SER A 448 34.76 -17.18 1.91
N PRO A 449 35.33 -18.33 1.46
CA PRO A 449 36.05 -19.23 2.36
C PRO A 449 37.45 -18.75 2.76
N LEU A 450 38.06 -17.81 2.03
CA LEU A 450 39.49 -17.48 2.21
C LEU A 450 39.79 -16.41 3.29
N ARG A 451 38.78 -15.89 4.01
CA ARG A 451 38.98 -14.82 5.00
C ARG A 451 38.72 -15.19 6.46
N ALA A 452 38.34 -16.44 6.75
CA ALA A 452 38.06 -16.88 8.11
C ALA A 452 39.13 -17.86 8.61
N GLY A 453 40.32 -17.32 8.91
CA GLY A 453 41.40 -18.08 9.52
C GLY A 453 42.46 -17.15 10.09
N THR A 454 42.22 -16.67 11.31
CA THR A 454 43.18 -16.37 12.40
C THR A 454 42.62 -15.26 13.31
N VAL A 455 42.52 -15.57 14.60
CA VAL A 455 42.35 -14.59 15.69
C VAL A 455 43.62 -14.63 16.53
N SER A 456 44.29 -13.49 16.73
CA SER A 456 44.77 -13.05 18.05
C SER A 456 45.49 -11.68 18.02
N HIS A 457 45.09 -10.86 18.99
CA HIS A 457 45.78 -9.76 19.69
C HIS A 457 46.27 -8.47 18.99
N SER A 458 45.77 -7.33 19.50
CA SER A 458 46.36 -5.97 19.47
C SER A 458 47.41 -5.82 20.60
N PRO A 459 48.25 -4.75 20.71
CA PRO A 459 48.11 -3.38 20.16
C PRO A 459 49.41 -2.62 19.72
N SER A 460 49.21 -1.37 19.28
CA SER A 460 50.10 -0.18 19.36
C SER A 460 50.75 0.42 18.09
N VAL A 461 50.38 1.69 17.85
CA VAL A 461 51.11 2.89 17.36
C VAL A 461 52.33 2.72 16.43
N ALA A 462 52.26 3.28 15.21
CA ALA A 462 53.20 4.29 14.68
C ALA A 462 52.91 4.64 13.20
N SER A 463 52.90 5.93 12.92
CA SER A 463 52.96 6.54 11.58
C SER A 463 54.40 6.61 11.07
N VAL A 464 54.71 6.11 9.86
CA VAL A 464 55.77 6.61 8.94
C VAL A 464 55.49 6.04 7.52
N PRO A 465 55.74 6.80 6.43
CA PRO A 465 55.26 6.48 5.08
C PRO A 465 56.31 5.74 4.25
N LEU A 466 55.88 4.91 3.28
CA LEU A 466 56.77 4.37 2.25
C LEU A 466 56.04 4.24 0.91
N SER A 467 56.35 5.22 0.07
CA SER A 467 56.57 5.04 -1.35
C SER A 467 57.55 3.90 -1.63
N GLY A 468 57.26 3.09 -2.64
CA GLY A 468 58.31 2.43 -3.42
C GLY A 468 58.53 0.94 -3.18
N THR A 469 57.55 0.12 -3.53
CA THR A 469 57.78 -1.20 -4.17
C THR A 469 56.68 -1.46 -5.21
N ALA A 470 56.64 -0.58 -6.22
CA ALA A 470 56.01 -0.85 -7.50
C ALA A 470 57.13 -1.24 -8.47
N GLY A 471 57.09 -2.46 -8.99
CA GLY A 471 58.09 -2.93 -9.96
C GLY A 471 58.36 -4.42 -9.92
N ALA A 472 57.32 -5.27 -10.03
CA ALA A 472 57.49 -6.69 -10.42
C ALA A 472 56.19 -7.43 -10.80
N LEU A 473 55.01 -6.79 -10.78
CA LEU A 473 53.74 -7.45 -11.11
C LEU A 473 52.88 -6.69 -12.15
N ASP A 474 53.45 -5.70 -12.85
CA ASP A 474 52.76 -4.87 -13.85
C ASP A 474 52.70 -5.47 -15.27
N GLY A 475 53.01 -6.76 -15.44
CA GLY A 475 53.14 -7.36 -16.78
C GLY A 475 51.89 -8.04 -17.36
N PHE A 476 50.89 -8.40 -16.56
CA PHE A 476 49.83 -9.30 -17.03
C PHE A 476 48.39 -8.96 -16.60
N TRP A 477 48.19 -7.89 -15.81
CA TRP A 477 46.86 -7.47 -15.35
C TRP A 477 46.48 -6.02 -15.73
N ALA A 478 47.34 -5.30 -16.45
CA ALA A 478 47.10 -3.90 -16.84
C ALA A 478 46.28 -3.71 -18.14
N SER A 479 45.83 -4.78 -18.80
CA SER A 479 45.04 -4.70 -20.06
C SER A 479 43.57 -5.13 -19.94
N ALA A 480 43.06 -5.39 -18.73
CA ALA A 480 41.67 -5.87 -18.55
C ALA A 480 40.83 -5.11 -17.50
N VAL A 481 41.35 -4.03 -16.88
CA VAL A 481 40.61 -3.28 -15.83
C VAL A 481 40.44 -1.78 -16.13
N ALA A 482 40.78 -1.33 -17.34
CA ALA A 482 40.34 -0.03 -17.86
C ALA A 482 39.91 -0.24 -19.31
N PRO A 483 38.59 -0.49 -19.58
CA PRO A 483 37.59 0.57 -19.58
C PRO A 483 36.18 0.06 -19.18
N ALA A 484 35.88 -0.02 -17.88
CA ALA A 484 34.51 -0.27 -17.40
C ALA A 484 33.86 0.96 -16.72
N ALA A 485 34.62 2.05 -16.56
CA ALA A 485 34.13 3.33 -16.06
C ALA A 485 33.96 4.41 -17.16
N ALA A 486 34.23 4.07 -18.42
CA ALA A 486 34.27 5.04 -19.54
C ALA A 486 33.29 4.77 -20.70
N VAL A 487 32.45 3.73 -20.61
CA VAL A 487 31.44 3.41 -21.66
C VAL A 487 29.99 3.55 -21.15
N GLY A 488 29.81 3.77 -19.84
CA GLY A 488 28.49 4.08 -19.24
C GLY A 488 28.14 5.57 -19.19
N MET A 489 28.94 6.45 -19.80
CA MET A 489 28.81 7.92 -19.65
C MET A 489 28.86 8.72 -20.96
N LEU A 490 28.68 8.08 -22.12
CA LEU A 490 28.55 8.76 -23.42
C LEU A 490 27.47 8.03 -24.25
N ILE A 491 26.40 8.75 -24.65
CA ILE A 491 25.19 8.25 -25.35
C ILE A 491 24.21 7.52 -24.39
N VAL A 492 23.48 8.18 -23.50
CA VAL A 492 22.34 9.07 -23.81
C VAL A 492 22.40 10.34 -22.96
N VAL A 493 23.34 11.22 -23.30
CA VAL A 493 23.18 12.68 -23.14
C VAL A 493 23.62 13.29 -24.47
N GLY A 494 22.63 13.81 -25.20
CA GLY A 494 22.76 14.38 -26.53
C GLY A 494 21.54 13.97 -27.37
N ALA A 495 20.36 14.58 -27.27
CA ALA A 495 20.03 15.91 -26.82
C ALA A 495 18.63 15.93 -26.18
N VAL A 496 18.55 16.21 -24.89
CA VAL A 496 17.70 17.30 -24.39
C VAL A 496 18.56 17.96 -23.34
N ALA A 497 19.40 18.91 -23.75
CA ALA A 497 19.73 19.99 -22.84
C ALA A 497 18.38 20.46 -22.30
N ARG A 498 18.14 20.38 -20.99
CA ARG A 498 17.04 21.12 -20.37
C ARG A 498 17.32 22.59 -20.68
N ARG A 499 16.78 23.06 -21.80
CA ARG A 499 16.68 24.49 -22.09
C ARG A 499 15.81 25.08 -21.00
N ALA A 500 16.18 26.25 -20.49
CA ALA A 500 15.39 26.93 -19.48
C ALA A 500 13.98 27.11 -20.04
N GLY A 501 13.02 26.41 -19.42
CA GLY A 501 11.62 26.44 -19.78
C GLY A 501 10.82 26.78 -18.54
N MET A 502 9.75 27.54 -18.73
CA MET A 502 8.86 27.98 -17.66
C MET A 502 7.45 27.48 -17.97
N ARG A 503 6.74 27.05 -16.92
CA ARG A 503 5.30 26.82 -16.99
C ARG A 503 4.62 27.84 -16.10
N LEU A 504 3.71 28.62 -16.68
CA LEU A 504 3.11 29.79 -16.07
C LEU A 504 1.60 29.74 -16.21
N PHE A 505 0.91 30.17 -15.16
CA PHE A 505 -0.52 30.39 -15.19
C PHE A 505 -0.83 31.75 -15.82
N SER A 506 -1.77 31.77 -16.76
CA SER A 506 -2.28 33.00 -17.38
C SER A 506 -3.68 33.28 -16.84
N PRO A 507 -3.82 34.09 -15.76
CA PRO A 507 -5.11 34.31 -15.11
C PRO A 507 -6.10 34.98 -16.07
N ALA A 508 -7.36 34.61 -16.01
CA ALA A 508 -8.42 35.40 -16.59
C ALA A 508 -8.67 36.64 -15.71
N LYS A 509 -9.41 37.61 -16.24
CA LYS A 509 -9.88 38.78 -15.50
C LYS A 509 -11.40 38.81 -15.44
N VAL A 510 -11.92 39.43 -14.38
CA VAL A 510 -13.33 39.82 -14.25
C VAL A 510 -13.45 41.33 -14.12
N ASN A 511 -14.48 41.89 -14.74
CA ASN A 511 -14.89 43.28 -14.58
C ASN A 511 -16.01 43.34 -13.53
N THR A 512 -15.69 43.67 -12.28
CA THR A 512 -16.69 43.77 -11.19
C THR A 512 -17.56 45.02 -11.32
N PHE A 513 -17.01 46.05 -11.96
CA PHE A 513 -17.70 47.31 -12.26
C PHE A 513 -17.24 47.83 -13.62
N LEU A 514 -18.14 48.40 -14.43
CA LEU A 514 -17.84 49.02 -15.73
C LEU A 514 -18.81 50.16 -16.05
N LYS A 515 -18.27 51.36 -16.24
CA LYS A 515 -19.01 52.55 -16.67
C LYS A 515 -18.36 53.21 -17.88
N ILE A 516 -19.15 53.59 -18.87
CA ILE A 516 -18.66 54.35 -20.03
C ILE A 516 -18.64 55.83 -19.68
N THR A 517 -17.51 56.50 -19.91
CA THR A 517 -17.28 57.90 -19.53
C THR A 517 -17.27 58.87 -20.70
N GLY A 518 -17.07 58.39 -21.93
CA GLY A 518 -16.94 59.26 -23.10
C GLY A 518 -16.38 58.55 -24.34
N ARG A 519 -15.79 59.32 -25.26
CA ARG A 519 -15.09 58.81 -26.46
C ARG A 519 -13.80 59.58 -26.72
N THR A 520 -12.80 58.91 -27.26
CA THR A 520 -11.54 59.52 -27.71
C THR A 520 -11.75 60.37 -28.98
N SER A 521 -10.85 61.33 -29.20
CA SER A 521 -10.86 62.19 -30.39
C SER A 521 -10.56 61.41 -31.69
N PRO A 522 -11.01 61.88 -32.88
CA PRO A 522 -10.75 61.25 -34.18
C PRO A 522 -9.25 61.03 -34.46
N PRO A 523 -8.84 60.09 -35.35
CA PRO A 523 -9.60 59.51 -36.47
C PRO A 523 -10.33 58.18 -36.19
N ASN A 524 -10.03 57.48 -35.08
CA ASN A 524 -10.72 56.25 -34.67
C ASN A 524 -11.27 56.40 -33.24
N PRO A 525 -12.48 56.99 -33.07
CA PRO A 525 -13.03 57.25 -31.75
C PRO A 525 -13.38 55.93 -31.03
N MET A 526 -12.72 55.67 -29.90
CA MET A 526 -12.97 54.54 -29.01
C MET A 526 -13.71 55.02 -27.76
N HIS A 527 -14.54 54.17 -27.17
CA HIS A 527 -15.23 54.51 -25.92
C HIS A 527 -14.23 54.54 -24.78
N THR A 528 -14.24 55.63 -24.01
CA THR A 528 -13.51 55.69 -22.74
C THR A 528 -14.39 55.11 -21.64
N MET A 529 -13.77 54.43 -20.70
CA MET A 529 -14.44 53.70 -19.63
C MET A 529 -13.70 53.86 -18.30
N VAL A 530 -14.42 53.64 -17.21
CA VAL A 530 -13.85 53.39 -15.88
C VAL A 530 -14.36 52.04 -15.42
N SER A 531 -13.45 51.12 -15.10
CA SER A 531 -13.82 49.76 -14.73
C SER A 531 -12.86 49.19 -13.70
N GLN A 532 -13.38 48.43 -12.74
CA GLN A 532 -12.56 47.70 -11.78
C GLN A 532 -12.26 46.31 -12.36
N PHE A 533 -10.98 46.01 -12.56
CA PHE A 533 -10.50 44.72 -13.06
C PHE A 533 -9.90 43.90 -11.92
N HIS A 534 -10.14 42.59 -11.96
CA HIS A 534 -9.62 41.66 -10.98
C HIS A 534 -9.16 40.36 -11.64
N THR A 535 -7.97 39.85 -11.34
CA THR A 535 -7.53 38.53 -11.82
C THR A 535 -8.12 37.41 -10.98
N ILE A 536 -8.49 36.31 -11.63
CA ILE A 536 -9.20 35.19 -11.00
C ILE A 536 -8.46 33.86 -11.20
N SER A 537 -8.80 32.86 -10.38
CA SER A 537 -8.21 31.52 -10.41
C SER A 537 -8.62 30.69 -11.63
N LEU A 538 -9.57 31.19 -12.43
CA LEU A 538 -9.84 30.67 -13.78
C LEU A 538 -8.81 31.27 -14.75
N GLY A 539 -8.11 30.45 -15.54
CA GLY A 539 -7.11 30.92 -16.49
C GLY A 539 -6.50 29.79 -17.33
N ASP A 540 -5.66 30.15 -18.29
CA ASP A 540 -4.98 29.21 -19.18
C ASP A 540 -3.59 28.82 -18.65
N TRP A 541 -3.05 27.68 -19.10
CA TRP A 541 -1.68 27.27 -18.77
C TRP A 541 -0.75 27.43 -19.97
N MET A 542 0.38 28.09 -19.76
CA MET A 542 1.40 28.30 -20.78
C MET A 542 2.69 27.59 -20.39
N GLN A 543 3.22 26.77 -21.29
CA GLN A 543 4.59 26.27 -21.23
C GLN A 543 5.41 26.95 -22.31
N ILE A 544 6.51 27.58 -21.94
CA ILE A 544 7.38 28.34 -22.86
C ILE A 544 8.84 27.97 -22.61
N SER A 545 9.60 27.75 -23.67
CA SER A 545 11.03 27.46 -23.61
C SER A 545 11.77 28.15 -24.75
N THR A 546 13.06 28.40 -24.57
CA THR A 546 13.92 28.92 -25.64
C THR A 546 14.13 27.86 -26.73
N THR A 547 14.15 28.26 -28.00
CA THR A 547 14.47 27.37 -29.13
C THR A 547 15.55 27.93 -30.05
N ASP A 548 16.36 27.05 -30.63
CA ASP A 548 17.36 27.39 -31.65
C ASP A 548 16.75 27.44 -33.07
N ALA A 549 15.43 27.25 -33.19
CA ALA A 549 14.72 27.40 -34.46
C ALA A 549 14.72 28.87 -34.92
N GLU A 550 14.62 29.09 -36.22
CA GLU A 550 14.60 30.44 -36.82
C GLU A 550 13.26 31.18 -36.67
N ARG A 551 12.27 30.56 -36.02
CA ARG A 551 10.95 31.15 -35.77
C ARG A 551 10.35 30.67 -34.45
N ASP A 552 9.43 31.45 -33.89
CA ASP A 552 8.61 30.99 -32.77
C ASP A 552 7.64 29.91 -33.22
N SER A 553 7.35 28.96 -32.32
CA SER A 553 6.28 27.97 -32.51
C SER A 553 5.26 28.06 -31.40
N LEU A 554 3.97 27.97 -31.77
CA LEU A 554 2.86 27.91 -30.84
C LEU A 554 2.00 26.68 -31.13
N ARG A 555 1.72 25.90 -30.08
CA ARG A 555 0.76 24.78 -30.10
C ARG A 555 -0.36 25.07 -29.11
N CYS A 556 -1.60 24.74 -29.48
CA CYS A 556 -2.76 24.87 -28.62
C CYS A 556 -3.58 23.58 -28.65
N ASP A 557 -4.16 23.19 -27.52
CA ASP A 557 -5.11 22.08 -27.39
C ASP A 557 -6.52 22.41 -27.92
N ASP A 558 -6.91 23.69 -27.95
CA ASP A 558 -8.16 24.16 -28.55
C ASP A 558 -7.95 24.57 -30.03
N PRO A 559 -8.56 23.84 -30.99
CA PRO A 559 -8.41 24.12 -32.43
C PRO A 559 -9.05 25.44 -32.89
N SER A 560 -9.89 26.07 -32.05
CA SER A 560 -10.50 27.38 -32.35
C SER A 560 -9.56 28.56 -32.11
N VAL A 561 -8.39 28.32 -31.48
CA VAL A 561 -7.37 29.34 -31.24
C VAL A 561 -6.36 29.37 -32.39
N PRO A 562 -6.14 30.52 -33.06
CA PRO A 562 -5.14 30.60 -34.12
C PRO A 562 -3.74 30.38 -33.54
N THR A 563 -2.91 29.55 -34.19
CA THR A 563 -1.51 29.29 -33.77
C THR A 563 -0.49 30.01 -34.65
N ASP A 564 -0.95 30.91 -35.51
CA ASP A 564 -0.14 31.72 -36.42
C ASP A 564 0.08 33.15 -35.87
N GLU A 565 0.65 34.03 -36.71
CA GLU A 565 0.97 35.43 -36.40
C GLU A 565 -0.24 36.28 -35.96
N ARG A 566 -1.47 35.79 -36.13
CA ARG A 566 -2.67 36.46 -35.61
C ARG A 566 -2.78 36.33 -34.08
N ASN A 567 -2.09 35.37 -33.45
CA ASN A 567 -2.13 35.13 -32.01
C ASN A 567 -1.33 36.17 -31.22
N LEU A 568 -1.91 36.66 -30.11
CA LEU A 568 -1.29 37.63 -29.22
C LEU A 568 0.01 37.14 -28.58
N ILE A 569 0.20 35.82 -28.38
CA ILE A 569 1.44 35.23 -27.87
C ILE A 569 2.58 35.48 -28.85
N ILE A 570 2.39 35.14 -30.14
CA ILE A 570 3.41 35.33 -31.17
C ILE A 570 3.74 36.81 -31.33
N LYS A 571 2.72 37.68 -31.36
CA LYS A 571 2.92 39.14 -31.41
C LYS A 571 3.64 39.67 -30.17
N ALA A 572 3.38 39.13 -28.98
CA ALA A 572 4.07 39.52 -27.76
C ALA A 572 5.56 39.15 -27.79
N LEU A 573 5.90 37.96 -28.29
CA LEU A 573 7.29 37.53 -28.46
C LEU A 573 8.01 38.36 -29.53
N GLU A 574 7.32 38.74 -30.61
CA GLU A 574 7.86 39.64 -31.62
C GLU A 574 8.11 41.05 -31.06
N VAL A 575 7.16 41.62 -30.33
CA VAL A 575 7.32 42.92 -29.65
C VAL A 575 8.49 42.86 -28.67
N PHE A 576 8.61 41.77 -27.90
CA PHE A 576 9.73 41.55 -27.00
C PHE A 576 11.06 41.57 -27.74
N ARG A 577 11.21 40.79 -28.82
CA ARG A 577 12.46 40.76 -29.62
C ARG A 577 12.78 42.13 -30.21
N ARG A 578 11.78 42.81 -30.78
CA ARG A 578 11.97 44.12 -31.42
C ARG A 578 12.40 45.20 -30.43
N LYS A 579 11.83 45.22 -29.22
CA LYS A 579 12.13 46.22 -28.18
C LYS A 579 13.39 45.88 -27.36
N SER A 580 13.71 44.59 -27.19
CA SER A 580 14.90 44.13 -26.44
C SER A 580 16.16 43.97 -27.31
N GLY A 581 16.03 43.83 -28.63
CA GLY A 581 17.13 43.47 -29.54
C GLY A 581 17.53 42.00 -29.49
N SER A 582 16.80 41.14 -28.77
CA SER A 582 17.08 39.72 -28.65
C SER A 582 16.82 38.96 -29.95
N LYS A 583 17.75 38.05 -30.32
CA LYS A 583 17.59 37.11 -31.45
C LYS A 583 16.95 35.77 -31.05
N GLN A 584 16.58 35.61 -29.77
CA GLN A 584 16.07 34.36 -29.22
C GLN A 584 14.62 34.11 -29.66
N HIS A 585 14.36 32.91 -30.21
CA HIS A 585 13.02 32.41 -30.48
C HIS A 585 12.54 31.47 -29.38
N PHE A 586 11.22 31.24 -29.32
CA PHE A 586 10.58 30.44 -28.28
C PHE A 586 9.65 29.37 -28.84
N ASP A 587 9.60 28.23 -28.16
CA ASP A 587 8.59 27.19 -28.36
C ASP A 587 7.57 27.28 -27.24
N VAL A 588 6.30 27.48 -27.60
CA VAL A 588 5.18 27.73 -26.69
C VAL A 588 4.09 26.67 -26.89
N THR A 589 3.65 26.08 -25.78
CA THR A 589 2.46 25.23 -25.73
C THR A 589 1.44 25.86 -24.79
N LEU A 590 0.23 26.11 -25.30
CA LEU A 590 -0.89 26.70 -24.57
C LEU A 590 -1.96 25.62 -24.32
N THR A 591 -2.43 25.53 -23.09
CA THR A 591 -3.57 24.69 -22.68
C THR A 591 -4.72 25.60 -22.27
N LYS A 592 -5.81 25.57 -23.02
CA LYS A 592 -6.96 26.47 -22.87
C LYS A 592 -7.95 25.91 -21.85
N ARG A 593 -8.26 26.72 -20.83
CA ARG A 593 -9.35 26.48 -19.88
C ARG A 593 -10.32 27.67 -19.85
N CYS A 594 -9.83 28.87 -20.10
CA CYS A 594 -10.67 30.04 -20.26
C CYS A 594 -11.38 29.98 -21.63
N PRO A 595 -12.72 30.05 -21.69
CA PRO A 595 -13.43 30.01 -22.96
C PRO A 595 -13.12 31.23 -23.86
N ASN A 596 -13.05 31.00 -25.18
CA ASN A 596 -12.86 32.08 -26.15
C ASN A 596 -14.07 33.04 -26.17
N GLN A 597 -13.81 34.32 -26.41
CA GLN A 597 -14.82 35.39 -26.50
C GLN A 597 -15.79 35.48 -25.30
N ALA A 598 -15.30 35.21 -24.08
CA ALA A 598 -16.11 35.27 -22.86
C ALA A 598 -16.09 36.64 -22.15
N GLY A 599 -15.30 37.62 -22.63
CA GLY A 599 -15.13 38.90 -21.93
C GLY A 599 -14.20 38.82 -20.71
N LEU A 600 -13.45 37.73 -20.56
CA LEU A 600 -12.57 37.47 -19.41
C LEU A 600 -11.08 37.74 -19.68
N GLY A 601 -10.73 38.40 -20.81
CA GLY A 601 -9.36 38.81 -21.11
C GLY A 601 -8.33 37.69 -21.34
N GLY A 602 -8.73 36.43 -21.54
CA GLY A 602 -7.80 35.29 -21.65
C GLY A 602 -6.73 35.42 -22.74
N GLY A 603 -7.05 35.99 -23.92
CA GLY A 603 -6.06 36.23 -24.96
C GLY A 603 -5.00 37.27 -24.58
N SER A 604 -5.42 38.36 -23.94
CA SER A 604 -4.54 39.41 -23.43
C SER A 604 -3.65 38.89 -22.30
N SER A 605 -4.21 38.08 -21.41
CA SER A 605 -3.45 37.40 -20.34
C SER A 605 -2.35 36.52 -20.92
N ASN A 606 -2.66 35.68 -21.90
CA ASN A 606 -1.67 34.83 -22.57
C ASN A 606 -0.53 35.65 -23.23
N GLY A 607 -0.86 36.77 -23.88
CA GLY A 607 0.14 37.69 -24.43
C GLY A 607 1.03 38.31 -23.35
N ALA A 608 0.46 38.72 -22.22
CA ALA A 608 1.20 39.27 -21.09
C ALA A 608 2.12 38.22 -20.44
N THR A 609 1.65 36.99 -20.25
CA THR A 609 2.45 35.86 -19.74
C THR A 609 3.63 35.56 -20.64
N ALA A 610 3.43 35.54 -21.97
CA ALA A 610 4.51 35.30 -22.93
C ALA A 610 5.57 36.41 -22.89
N LEU A 611 5.15 37.68 -22.80
CA LEU A 611 6.03 38.84 -22.72
C LEU A 611 6.87 38.81 -21.44
N TRP A 612 6.24 38.51 -20.30
CA TRP A 612 6.92 38.38 -19.00
C TRP A 612 7.90 37.20 -18.98
N ALA A 613 7.49 36.05 -19.52
CA ALA A 613 8.33 34.86 -19.59
C ALA A 613 9.56 35.06 -20.49
N ALA A 614 9.40 35.73 -21.64
CA ALA A 614 10.50 36.02 -22.55
C ALA A 614 11.55 36.93 -21.89
N ASN A 615 11.11 37.96 -21.15
CA ASN A 615 11.99 38.82 -20.34
C ASN A 615 12.80 38.01 -19.31
N ARG A 616 12.16 37.04 -18.66
CA ARG A 616 12.79 36.20 -17.63
C ARG A 616 13.75 35.18 -18.21
N LEU A 617 13.34 34.46 -19.26
CA LEU A 617 14.14 33.42 -19.93
C LEU A 617 15.41 33.98 -20.58
N THR A 618 15.33 35.20 -21.11
CA THR A 618 16.49 35.89 -21.70
C THR A 618 17.31 36.69 -20.69
N LYS A 619 16.85 36.77 -19.42
CA LYS A 619 17.44 37.60 -18.36
C LYS A 619 17.66 39.06 -18.77
N PHE A 620 16.76 39.61 -19.60
CA PHE A 620 16.87 40.97 -20.13
C PHE A 620 16.72 42.05 -19.03
N GLY A 621 15.87 41.80 -18.04
CA GLY A 621 15.77 42.65 -16.84
C GLY A 621 14.84 43.86 -16.97
N ALA A 622 13.89 43.86 -17.92
CA ALA A 622 12.86 44.89 -17.97
C ALA A 622 11.94 44.83 -16.74
N THR A 623 11.49 45.98 -16.24
CA THR A 623 10.51 46.08 -15.14
C THR A 623 9.10 45.78 -15.63
N ASP A 624 8.20 45.42 -14.71
CA ASP A 624 6.79 45.15 -15.04
C ASP A 624 6.10 46.38 -15.68
N ASP A 625 6.46 47.60 -15.27
CA ASP A 625 5.95 48.84 -15.87
C ASP A 625 6.44 49.03 -17.31
N THR A 626 7.71 48.71 -17.58
CA THR A 626 8.28 48.75 -18.94
C THR A 626 7.60 47.73 -19.85
N LEU A 627 7.34 46.51 -19.35
CA LEU A 627 6.62 45.49 -20.09
C LEU A 627 5.16 45.89 -20.32
N ALA A 628 4.51 46.50 -19.32
CA ALA A 628 3.15 47.03 -19.45
C ALA A 628 3.08 48.10 -20.54
N GLU A 629 4.06 49.01 -20.59
CA GLU A 629 4.17 50.01 -21.66
C GLU A 629 4.32 49.37 -23.05
N TRP A 630 5.19 48.38 -23.21
CA TRP A 630 5.36 47.67 -24.49
C TRP A 630 4.09 46.93 -24.91
N SER A 631 3.33 46.42 -23.94
CA SER A 631 2.11 45.65 -24.20
C SER A 631 0.93 46.50 -24.68
N ARG A 632 0.97 47.83 -24.53
CA ARG A 632 -0.08 48.75 -25.02
C ARG A 632 -0.30 48.66 -26.53
N GLU A 633 0.74 48.34 -27.29
CA GLU A 633 0.66 48.16 -28.75
C GLU A 633 -0.14 46.90 -29.15
N LEU A 634 -0.32 45.95 -28.23
CA LEU A 634 -0.96 44.66 -28.48
C LEU A 634 -2.45 44.64 -28.10
N GLY A 635 -2.85 45.44 -27.10
CA GLY A 635 -4.23 45.55 -26.65
C GLY A 635 -4.38 46.25 -25.30
N SER A 636 -5.53 46.90 -25.07
CA SER A 636 -5.80 47.73 -23.87
C SER A 636 -5.82 46.94 -22.56
N ASP A 637 -6.17 45.65 -22.62
CA ASP A 637 -6.26 44.79 -21.43
C ASP A 637 -4.91 44.19 -20.99
N LEU A 638 -3.87 44.19 -21.83
CA LEU A 638 -2.58 43.56 -21.50
C LEU A 638 -1.82 44.28 -20.37
N PRO A 639 -1.74 45.63 -20.36
CA PRO A 639 -1.07 46.37 -19.28
C PRO A 639 -1.59 46.01 -17.89
N PHE A 640 -2.88 45.67 -17.76
CA PHE A 640 -3.48 45.28 -16.49
C PHE A 640 -2.78 44.07 -15.85
N PHE A 641 -2.52 43.01 -16.62
CA PHE A 641 -1.90 41.80 -16.08
C PHE A 641 -0.47 42.05 -15.60
N LEU A 642 0.23 43.03 -16.20
CA LEU A 642 1.60 43.40 -15.84
C LEU A 642 1.65 44.44 -14.71
N ALA A 643 0.80 45.47 -14.70
CA ALA A 643 0.91 46.56 -13.73
C ALA A 643 0.10 46.37 -12.42
N SER A 644 -1.03 45.65 -12.44
CA SER A 644 -2.05 45.72 -11.36
C SER A 644 -1.77 44.88 -10.11
N LYS A 645 -0.82 43.95 -10.13
CA LYS A 645 -0.62 42.92 -9.07
C LYS A 645 -1.88 42.11 -8.71
N GLY A 646 -2.91 42.17 -9.56
CA GLY A 646 -4.12 41.36 -9.48
C GLY A 646 -5.43 42.12 -9.29
N ALA A 647 -5.39 43.38 -8.86
CA ALA A 647 -6.56 44.25 -8.81
C ALA A 647 -6.19 45.68 -9.22
N ALA A 648 -7.01 46.30 -10.08
CA ALA A 648 -6.81 47.69 -10.45
C ALA A 648 -8.12 48.38 -10.83
N LEU A 649 -8.14 49.70 -10.64
CA LEU A 649 -9.07 50.58 -11.31
C LEU A 649 -8.46 50.97 -12.66
N CYS A 650 -9.17 50.73 -13.75
CA CYS A 650 -8.71 51.03 -15.10
C CYS A 650 -9.54 52.17 -15.71
N SER A 651 -8.86 53.15 -16.34
CA SER A 651 -9.49 54.26 -17.09
C SER A 651 -9.02 54.33 -18.55
N GLY A 652 -9.28 55.45 -19.24
CA GLY A 652 -8.98 55.59 -20.66
C GLY A 652 -9.81 54.62 -21.49
N ILE A 653 -9.19 53.85 -22.38
CA ILE A 653 -9.85 52.76 -23.13
C ILE A 653 -9.68 51.39 -22.42
N GLY A 654 -9.33 51.42 -21.14
CA GLY A 654 -9.00 50.25 -20.31
C GLY A 654 -7.50 49.99 -20.15
N ASP A 655 -6.65 50.88 -20.67
CA ASP A 655 -5.18 50.76 -20.76
C ASP A 655 -4.42 51.59 -19.70
N GLU A 656 -5.09 52.54 -19.06
CA GLU A 656 -4.57 53.26 -17.89
C GLU A 656 -4.90 52.45 -16.63
N VAL A 657 -3.87 51.91 -15.96
CA VAL A 657 -4.02 50.97 -14.84
C VAL A 657 -3.60 51.65 -13.54
N PHE A 658 -4.52 51.73 -12.58
CA PHE A 658 -4.27 52.21 -11.22
C PHE A 658 -4.38 51.03 -10.24
N PRO A 659 -3.25 50.42 -9.81
CA PRO A 659 -3.25 49.24 -8.94
C PRO A 659 -3.97 49.49 -7.61
N MET A 660 -4.68 48.47 -7.13
CA MET A 660 -5.39 48.46 -5.84
C MET A 660 -4.81 47.38 -4.92
N THR A 661 -4.88 47.58 -3.61
CA THR A 661 -4.42 46.56 -2.65
C THR A 661 -5.52 45.51 -2.41
N PRO A 662 -5.16 44.26 -2.05
CA PRO A 662 -6.12 43.19 -1.78
C PRO A 662 -7.16 43.55 -0.71
N GLU A 663 -6.76 44.31 0.31
CA GLU A 663 -7.62 44.74 1.42
C GLU A 663 -8.72 45.71 0.95
N ALA A 664 -8.47 46.46 -0.12
CA ALA A 664 -9.40 47.44 -0.67
C ALA A 664 -10.54 46.80 -1.50
N VAL A 665 -10.49 45.49 -1.78
CA VAL A 665 -11.41 44.81 -2.71
C VAL A 665 -12.29 43.74 -2.05
N GLY A 666 -12.05 43.39 -0.78
CA GLY A 666 -12.83 42.37 -0.05
C GLY A 666 -12.46 40.95 -0.49
N GLY A 667 -11.69 40.24 0.32
CA GLY A 667 -11.05 38.96 -0.03
C GLY A 667 -11.98 37.74 -0.19
N HIS A 668 -11.43 36.69 -0.80
CA HIS A 668 -11.84 35.26 -0.86
C HIS A 668 -13.33 34.87 -0.94
N VAL A 669 -14.22 35.75 -1.39
CA VAL A 669 -15.60 35.33 -1.68
C VAL A 669 -15.59 34.47 -2.94
N GLY A 670 -16.06 33.22 -2.83
CA GLY A 670 -16.18 32.32 -3.96
C GLY A 670 -17.13 32.87 -5.03
N MET A 671 -16.67 32.88 -6.27
CA MET A 671 -17.40 33.34 -7.45
C MET A 671 -17.81 32.14 -8.31
N VAL A 672 -18.99 32.25 -8.91
CA VAL A 672 -19.49 31.31 -9.92
C VAL A 672 -19.57 32.02 -11.25
N PHE A 673 -18.98 31.44 -12.29
CA PHE A 673 -19.04 31.96 -13.66
C PHE A 673 -19.89 31.05 -14.53
N VAL A 674 -20.75 31.66 -15.35
CA VAL A 674 -21.64 30.94 -16.27
C VAL A 674 -21.46 31.51 -17.68
N LYS A 675 -21.04 30.65 -18.62
CA LYS A 675 -21.00 30.95 -20.04
C LYS A 675 -22.12 30.19 -20.76
N PRO A 676 -23.12 30.89 -21.33
CA PRO A 676 -24.23 30.25 -22.01
C PRO A 676 -23.77 29.49 -23.26
N SER A 677 -24.42 28.35 -23.52
CA SER A 677 -24.24 27.55 -24.74
C SER A 677 -25.02 28.07 -25.95
N PHE A 678 -26.00 28.94 -25.71
CA PHE A 678 -26.93 29.41 -26.73
C PHE A 678 -26.39 30.62 -27.52
N GLY A 679 -26.20 30.43 -28.83
CA GLY A 679 -25.86 31.47 -29.83
C GLY A 679 -24.36 31.77 -30.01
N ARG A 680 -24.00 32.42 -31.12
CA ARG A 680 -22.60 32.84 -31.39
C ARG A 680 -22.17 33.88 -30.33
N GLY A 681 -20.89 33.88 -29.95
CA GLY A 681 -20.35 34.81 -28.95
C GLY A 681 -20.66 36.28 -29.28
N LEU A 682 -20.80 37.12 -28.26
CA LEU A 682 -21.11 38.54 -28.41
C LEU A 682 -19.87 39.31 -28.91
N PRO A 683 -19.86 39.83 -30.15
CA PRO A 683 -18.73 40.62 -30.63
C PRO A 683 -18.73 41.97 -29.91
N THR A 684 -17.61 42.34 -29.29
CA THR A 684 -17.43 43.62 -28.60
C THR A 684 -17.92 44.82 -29.42
N PRO A 685 -17.58 44.98 -30.72
CA PRO A 685 -18.05 46.13 -31.50
C PRO A 685 -19.57 46.20 -31.66
N ALA A 686 -20.26 45.05 -31.70
CA ALA A 686 -21.72 45.01 -31.83
C ALA A 686 -22.39 45.49 -30.53
N VAL A 687 -21.89 45.05 -29.38
CA VAL A 687 -22.40 45.46 -28.05
C VAL A 687 -22.26 46.98 -27.86
N TYR A 688 -21.09 47.54 -28.19
CA TYR A 688 -20.85 48.98 -28.12
C TYR A 688 -21.72 49.78 -29.10
N LYS A 689 -22.02 49.23 -30.28
CA LYS A 689 -22.90 49.87 -31.26
C LYS A 689 -24.34 49.94 -30.76
N GLU A 690 -24.85 48.88 -30.14
CA GLU A 690 -26.20 48.89 -29.56
C GLU A 690 -26.30 49.75 -28.30
N TYR A 691 -25.28 49.72 -27.43
CA TYR A 691 -25.20 50.64 -26.29
C TYR A 691 -25.33 52.10 -26.72
N ALA A 692 -24.65 52.49 -27.80
CA ALA A 692 -24.66 53.86 -28.31
C ALA A 692 -26.02 54.34 -28.87
N LYS A 693 -27.01 53.46 -29.09
CA LYS A 693 -28.32 53.82 -29.65
C LYS A 693 -29.35 54.21 -28.61
N GLY A 694 -29.12 53.93 -27.33
CA GLY A 694 -30.16 54.04 -26.31
C GLY A 694 -29.86 55.07 -25.22
N ASP A 695 -30.88 55.84 -24.80
CA ASP A 695 -30.88 56.67 -23.59
C ASP A 695 -31.60 55.96 -22.42
N GLY A 696 -31.06 56.05 -21.19
CA GLY A 696 -31.63 55.43 -19.97
C GLY A 696 -30.63 54.65 -19.09
N GLN A 697 -31.01 54.43 -17.82
CA GLN A 697 -30.21 53.72 -16.80
C GLN A 697 -30.19 52.19 -17.06
N ALA A 698 -29.03 51.54 -16.91
CA ALA A 698 -28.87 50.12 -17.21
C ALA A 698 -29.67 49.20 -16.24
N PRO A 699 -30.16 48.01 -16.69
CA PRO A 699 -31.08 47.19 -15.89
C PRO A 699 -30.51 46.55 -14.62
N GLN A 700 -29.19 46.55 -14.40
CA GLN A 700 -28.56 46.16 -13.12
C GLN A 700 -27.23 46.93 -12.94
N PRO A 701 -26.86 47.35 -11.72
CA PRO A 701 -26.14 48.62 -11.49
C PRO A 701 -24.61 48.60 -11.71
N LEU A 702 -24.01 47.52 -12.21
CA LEU A 702 -22.55 47.33 -12.20
C LEU A 702 -21.87 47.35 -13.58
N ASN A 703 -22.59 47.21 -14.71
CA ASN A 703 -21.98 47.23 -16.05
C ASN A 703 -22.89 47.88 -17.10
N ASP A 704 -22.47 49.03 -17.63
CA ASP A 704 -23.21 49.81 -18.66
C ASP A 704 -23.46 49.04 -19.96
N LEU A 705 -22.57 48.13 -20.34
CA LEU A 705 -22.67 47.37 -21.59
C LEU A 705 -23.73 46.28 -21.54
N THR A 706 -24.27 45.97 -20.36
CA THR A 706 -25.35 45.00 -20.17
C THR A 706 -26.55 45.34 -21.04
N ARG A 707 -26.87 46.62 -21.21
CA ARG A 707 -27.96 47.05 -22.09
C ARG A 707 -27.74 46.62 -23.54
N GLY A 708 -26.59 46.95 -24.11
CA GLY A 708 -26.25 46.58 -25.49
C GLY A 708 -26.20 45.06 -25.69
N ALA A 709 -25.76 44.32 -24.66
CA ALA A 709 -25.71 42.87 -24.69
C ALA A 709 -27.11 42.23 -24.63
N VAL A 710 -28.01 42.75 -23.78
CA VAL A 710 -29.40 42.28 -23.64
C VAL A 710 -30.23 42.60 -24.89
N GLU A 711 -30.02 43.75 -25.53
CA GLU A 711 -30.69 44.07 -26.80
C GLU A 711 -30.30 43.10 -27.92
N LEU A 712 -29.02 42.71 -27.95
CA LEU A 712 -28.57 41.69 -28.89
C LEU A 712 -29.09 40.30 -28.50
N ARG A 713 -29.17 39.99 -27.20
CA ARG A 713 -29.47 38.68 -26.62
C ARG A 713 -30.32 38.78 -25.35
N PRO A 714 -31.65 38.85 -25.47
CA PRO A 714 -32.55 38.99 -24.33
C PRO A 714 -32.47 37.83 -23.33
N GLU A 715 -32.04 36.65 -23.78
CA GLU A 715 -31.95 35.44 -22.98
C GLU A 715 -30.92 35.55 -21.82
N LEU A 716 -29.97 36.48 -21.92
CA LEU A 716 -28.98 36.75 -20.86
C LEU A 716 -29.64 37.28 -19.58
N LEU A 717 -30.74 38.02 -19.69
CA LEU A 717 -31.45 38.55 -18.53
C LEU A 717 -32.18 37.44 -17.76
N THR A 718 -32.77 36.48 -18.48
CA THR A 718 -33.40 35.30 -17.88
C THR A 718 -32.36 34.42 -17.19
N LEU A 719 -31.19 34.23 -17.83
CA LEU A 719 -30.08 33.47 -17.25
C LEU A 719 -29.56 34.11 -15.96
N ALA A 720 -29.42 35.44 -15.93
CA ALA A 720 -29.00 36.17 -14.73
C ALA A 720 -29.96 35.96 -13.56
N LYS A 721 -31.28 36.06 -13.82
CA LYS A 721 -32.31 35.80 -12.79
C LYS A 721 -32.28 34.36 -12.29
N ASP A 722 -32.13 33.39 -13.17
CA ASP A 722 -32.05 31.98 -12.76
C ASP A 722 -30.76 31.68 -11.96
N MET A 723 -29.67 32.40 -12.19
CA MET A 723 -28.47 32.31 -11.33
C MET A 723 -28.76 32.82 -9.90
N GLU A 724 -29.63 33.81 -9.74
CA GLU A 724 -30.06 34.30 -8.43
C GLU A 724 -31.09 33.34 -7.80
N ASP A 725 -32.16 33.00 -8.51
CA ASP A 725 -33.32 32.28 -7.99
C ASP A 725 -33.08 30.76 -7.83
N VAL A 726 -32.36 30.13 -8.77
CA VAL A 726 -32.12 28.67 -8.77
C VAL A 726 -30.84 28.33 -8.03
N MET A 727 -29.75 29.06 -8.32
CA MET A 727 -28.45 28.81 -7.68
C MET A 727 -28.23 29.55 -6.36
N GLY A 728 -29.11 30.48 -5.97
CA GLY A 728 -28.96 31.24 -4.73
C GLY A 728 -27.79 32.23 -4.74
N LEU A 729 -27.31 32.63 -5.92
CA LEU A 729 -26.15 33.52 -6.04
C LEU A 729 -26.55 34.98 -5.83
N THR A 730 -25.61 35.78 -5.33
CA THR A 730 -25.81 37.21 -5.08
C THR A 730 -24.93 38.06 -6.00
N GLY A 731 -25.36 39.28 -6.31
CA GLY A 731 -24.56 40.22 -7.10
C GLY A 731 -24.24 39.74 -8.51
N VAL A 732 -25.20 39.10 -9.17
CA VAL A 732 -25.00 38.52 -10.51
C VAL A 732 -24.81 39.65 -11.53
N SER A 733 -23.72 39.60 -12.30
CA SER A 733 -23.42 40.62 -13.31
C SER A 733 -22.65 40.06 -14.51
N MET A 734 -22.58 40.86 -15.57
CA MET A 734 -21.84 40.54 -16.79
C MET A 734 -20.40 41.07 -16.70
N SER A 735 -19.41 40.26 -17.09
CA SER A 735 -18.01 40.72 -17.14
C SER A 735 -17.68 41.34 -18.50
N GLY A 736 -17.43 42.66 -18.52
CA GLY A 736 -16.96 43.38 -19.70
C GLY A 736 -18.03 43.48 -20.79
N SER A 737 -17.71 43.16 -22.04
CA SER A 737 -18.67 43.13 -23.16
C SER A 737 -19.04 41.71 -23.61
N GLY A 738 -18.61 40.68 -22.87
CA GLY A 738 -18.77 39.28 -23.26
C GLY A 738 -20.07 38.67 -22.74
N SER A 739 -20.43 37.49 -23.23
CA SER A 739 -21.66 36.80 -22.82
C SER A 739 -21.55 36.04 -21.48
N CYS A 740 -20.43 36.16 -20.76
CA CYS A 740 -20.22 35.46 -19.50
C CYS A 740 -20.79 36.27 -18.33
N LEU A 741 -21.62 35.61 -17.53
CA LEU A 741 -22.14 36.13 -16.27
C LEU A 741 -21.32 35.57 -15.10
N PHE A 742 -21.25 36.32 -14.01
CA PHE A 742 -20.67 35.88 -12.75
C PHE A 742 -21.59 36.24 -11.59
N GLY A 743 -21.50 35.51 -10.48
CA GLY A 743 -22.18 35.83 -9.22
C GLY A 743 -21.34 35.37 -8.02
N TYR A 744 -21.68 35.85 -6.83
CA TYR A 744 -21.00 35.54 -5.57
C TYR A 744 -21.79 34.53 -4.74
N GLY A 745 -21.09 33.55 -4.17
CA GLY A 745 -21.66 32.50 -3.32
C GLY A 745 -21.35 31.09 -3.80
N LYS A 746 -21.86 30.09 -3.09
CA LYS A 746 -21.81 28.68 -3.50
C LYS A 746 -23.09 28.32 -4.25
N PRO A 747 -23.01 27.65 -5.40
CA PRO A 747 -24.20 27.35 -6.20
C PRO A 747 -25.05 26.27 -5.54
N GLU A 748 -26.29 26.59 -5.21
CA GLU A 748 -27.31 25.61 -4.81
C GLU A 748 -27.96 24.98 -6.06
N ARG A 749 -28.48 23.76 -5.96
CA ARG A 749 -29.27 23.10 -7.04
C ARG A 749 -28.64 23.20 -8.44
N LEU A 750 -27.31 23.07 -8.52
CA LEU A 750 -26.54 23.19 -9.77
C LEU A 750 -27.00 22.21 -10.86
N GLU A 751 -27.40 21.00 -10.49
CA GLU A 751 -27.85 19.99 -11.45
C GLU A 751 -29.20 20.36 -12.09
N ASP A 752 -30.14 20.94 -11.33
CA ASP A 752 -31.41 21.45 -11.85
C ASP A 752 -31.17 22.58 -12.87
N PHE A 753 -30.19 23.45 -12.57
CA PHE A 753 -29.79 24.52 -13.48
C PHE A 753 -29.18 23.98 -14.78
N LYS A 754 -28.30 22.97 -14.71
CA LYS A 754 -27.70 22.34 -15.91
C LYS A 754 -28.72 21.63 -16.77
N VAL A 755 -29.76 21.03 -16.16
CA VAL A 755 -30.89 20.42 -16.88
C VAL A 755 -31.67 21.49 -17.65
N LYS A 756 -31.88 22.68 -17.06
CA LYS A 756 -32.56 23.81 -17.71
C LYS A 756 -31.73 24.41 -18.84
N TYR A 757 -30.41 24.46 -18.70
CA TYR A 757 -29.48 25.07 -19.66
C TYR A 757 -28.41 24.09 -20.17
N PRO A 758 -28.79 23.05 -20.95
CA PRO A 758 -27.85 22.03 -21.40
C PRO A 758 -26.70 22.62 -22.22
N GLY A 759 -25.48 22.14 -21.94
CA GLY A 759 -24.25 22.57 -22.60
C GLY A 759 -23.66 23.90 -22.10
N THR A 760 -24.33 24.61 -21.20
CA THR A 760 -23.81 25.83 -20.57
C THR A 760 -22.62 25.47 -19.68
N MET A 761 -21.53 26.23 -19.78
CA MET A 761 -20.35 26.01 -18.97
C MET A 761 -20.48 26.76 -17.65
N VAL A 762 -20.29 26.06 -16.54
CA VAL A 762 -20.36 26.63 -15.18
C VAL A 762 -19.04 26.32 -14.47
N TRP A 763 -18.43 27.35 -13.89
CA TRP A 763 -17.26 27.24 -13.02
C TRP A 763 -17.64 27.75 -11.63
N SER A 764 -17.45 26.94 -10.59
CA SER A 764 -17.65 27.33 -9.19
C SER A 764 -16.32 27.51 -8.46
N ASP A 765 -16.39 28.09 -7.26
CA ASP A 765 -15.24 28.23 -6.35
C ASP A 765 -14.07 29.04 -6.95
N ILE A 766 -14.38 29.95 -7.88
CA ILE A 766 -13.40 30.84 -8.47
C ILE A 766 -13.09 31.96 -7.47
N VAL A 767 -11.81 32.22 -7.24
CA VAL A 767 -11.36 33.22 -6.27
C VAL A 767 -10.45 34.26 -6.95
N PRO A 768 -10.43 35.49 -6.42
CA PRO A 768 -9.33 36.44 -6.57
C PRO A 768 -7.94 35.81 -6.54
N VAL A 769 -7.07 36.17 -7.49
CA VAL A 769 -5.64 35.81 -7.50
C VAL A 769 -4.81 37.08 -7.50
N PHE A 770 -3.81 37.16 -6.64
CA PHE A 770 -2.88 38.28 -6.55
C PHE A 770 -1.45 37.81 -6.81
N ARG A 771 -0.53 38.74 -7.05
CA ARG A 771 0.91 38.42 -7.19
C ARG A 771 1.81 39.43 -6.50
N GLU A 772 2.96 38.95 -6.04
CA GLU A 772 4.01 39.80 -5.50
C GLU A 772 4.87 40.43 -6.59
N SER A 773 5.60 41.49 -6.22
CA SER A 773 6.49 42.20 -7.15
C SER A 773 7.62 41.29 -7.63
N GLY A 774 7.78 41.15 -8.95
CA GLY A 774 8.81 40.28 -9.55
C GLY A 774 8.45 38.80 -9.64
N GLN A 775 7.26 38.39 -9.20
CA GLN A 775 6.68 37.07 -9.44
C GLN A 775 5.54 37.13 -10.46
N TRP A 776 5.22 35.99 -11.08
CA TRP A 776 4.03 35.86 -11.93
C TRP A 776 2.87 35.26 -11.14
N TYR A 777 1.64 35.43 -11.61
CA TYR A 777 0.46 34.87 -10.95
C TYR A 777 0.59 33.35 -10.79
N ASN A 778 0.30 32.88 -9.58
CA ASN A 778 0.26 31.47 -9.24
C ASN A 778 -1.12 31.15 -8.63
N VAL A 779 -1.73 30.04 -9.03
CA VAL A 779 -2.98 29.55 -8.42
C VAL A 779 -2.58 28.40 -7.52
N ASP A 780 -2.50 28.71 -6.23
CA ASP A 780 -2.08 27.85 -5.14
C ASP A 780 -0.73 27.14 -5.34
N ASP A 781 0.21 27.51 -4.47
CA ASP A 781 1.47 26.81 -4.25
C ASP A 781 1.21 25.38 -3.78
N ALA A 782 0.85 24.50 -4.71
CA ALA A 782 0.93 23.07 -4.49
C ALA A 782 2.39 22.65 -4.26
N ALA A 783 3.39 23.52 -4.44
CA ALA A 783 4.75 23.26 -4.02
C ALA A 783 4.84 23.37 -2.48
N ASN A 784 4.98 22.22 -1.81
CA ASN A 784 4.92 21.96 -0.36
C ASN A 784 3.56 21.56 0.23
N ASP A 785 2.52 21.41 -0.58
CA ASP A 785 1.24 20.89 -0.07
C ASP A 785 1.31 19.41 0.29
N PHE A 786 0.68 19.06 1.42
CA PHE A 786 0.38 17.70 1.81
C PHE A 786 -0.83 17.20 1.01
N VAL A 787 -0.64 16.19 0.16
CA VAL A 787 -1.71 15.68 -0.72
C VAL A 787 -1.88 14.17 -0.58
N LEU A 788 -3.09 13.69 -0.80
CA LEU A 788 -3.40 12.25 -0.82
C LEU A 788 -3.76 11.82 -2.24
N LEU A 789 -3.22 10.67 -2.67
CA LEU A 789 -3.69 9.98 -3.87
C LEU A 789 -4.61 8.83 -3.44
N TYR A 790 -5.88 8.92 -3.80
CA TYR A 790 -6.94 7.99 -3.44
C TYR A 790 -7.37 7.14 -4.63
N ARG A 791 -7.51 5.83 -4.45
CA ARG A 791 -8.08 4.94 -5.48
C ARG A 791 -9.18 4.03 -4.93
N SER A 792 -8.96 3.50 -3.73
CA SER A 792 -9.91 2.69 -2.97
C SER A 792 -9.52 2.75 -1.49
N PHE A 793 -10.38 2.25 -0.61
CA PHE A 793 -10.12 2.19 0.85
C PHE A 793 -8.81 1.48 1.23
N ASP A 794 -8.35 0.52 0.42
CA ASP A 794 -7.09 -0.19 0.61
C ASP A 794 -5.91 0.41 -0.18
N SER A 795 -6.11 1.58 -0.77
CA SER A 795 -5.20 2.18 -1.74
C SER A 795 -5.22 3.70 -1.67
N ILE A 796 -4.70 4.24 -0.58
CA ILE A 796 -4.50 5.67 -0.36
C ILE A 796 -3.01 5.91 -0.10
N ILE A 797 -2.42 6.90 -0.77
CA ILE A 797 -0.99 7.23 -0.68
C ILE A 797 -0.84 8.66 -0.20
N GLN A 798 -0.04 8.84 0.85
CA GLN A 798 0.35 10.16 1.33
C GLN A 798 1.54 10.70 0.53
N ILE A 799 1.45 11.93 0.05
CA ILE A 799 2.57 12.71 -0.48
C ILE A 799 2.82 13.85 0.51
N PRO A 800 3.84 13.73 1.39
CA PRO A 800 4.08 14.64 2.52
C PRO A 800 4.37 16.08 2.09
N ALA A 801 5.03 16.25 0.95
CA ALA A 801 5.33 17.53 0.35
C ALA A 801 5.48 17.35 -1.15
N LEU A 802 4.66 18.04 -1.92
CA LEU A 802 4.82 18.14 -3.36
C LEU A 802 6.02 19.05 -3.68
N THR A 803 7.18 18.44 -3.92
CA THR A 803 8.39 19.18 -4.34
C THR A 803 8.53 19.21 -5.87
N PRO A 804 8.90 20.35 -6.49
CA PRO A 804 9.28 20.40 -7.91
C PRO A 804 10.38 19.39 -8.25
N GLY A 805 10.19 18.62 -9.32
CA GLY A 805 11.07 17.50 -9.70
C GLY A 805 10.94 16.23 -8.83
N GLY A 806 10.07 16.24 -7.82
CA GLY A 806 9.83 15.12 -6.92
C GLY A 806 9.09 13.96 -7.59
N ILE A 807 9.33 12.75 -7.11
CA ILE A 807 8.69 11.52 -7.61
C ILE A 807 8.24 10.69 -6.41
N THR A 808 6.94 10.39 -6.34
CA THR A 808 6.39 9.41 -5.41
C THR A 808 6.22 8.07 -6.11
N ASN A 809 6.97 7.07 -5.67
CA ASN A 809 6.91 5.71 -6.19
C ASN A 809 5.99 4.84 -5.32
N CYS A 810 5.11 4.07 -5.96
CA CYS A 810 4.26 3.10 -5.26
C CYS A 810 3.97 1.86 -6.11
N ARG A 811 3.19 0.91 -5.57
CA ARG A 811 2.78 -0.33 -6.28
C ARG A 811 1.98 -0.09 -7.57
N HIS A 812 1.43 1.11 -7.77
CA HIS A 812 0.69 1.49 -8.98
C HIS A 812 1.56 2.24 -9.99
N GLY A 813 2.82 2.55 -9.68
CA GLY A 813 3.77 3.23 -10.57
C GLY A 813 4.33 4.52 -9.97
N ALA A 814 5.03 5.28 -10.82
CA ALA A 814 5.69 6.53 -10.45
C ALA A 814 4.79 7.73 -10.73
N PHE A 815 4.47 8.49 -9.69
CA PHE A 815 3.73 9.74 -9.77
C PHE A 815 4.70 10.91 -9.63
N HIS A 816 4.86 11.69 -10.69
CA HIS A 816 5.71 12.86 -10.66
C HIS A 816 4.95 14.02 -9.99
N HIS A 817 5.58 14.69 -9.04
CA HIS A 817 4.99 15.85 -8.37
C HIS A 817 4.77 17.00 -9.36
N ASP A 818 5.62 17.11 -10.37
CA ASP A 818 5.45 18.04 -11.50
C ASP A 818 4.16 17.77 -12.30
N ASP A 819 3.58 16.57 -12.19
CA ASP A 819 2.31 16.22 -12.81
C ASP A 819 1.10 16.60 -11.94
N ILE A 820 1.33 17.01 -10.69
CA ILE A 820 0.32 17.40 -9.71
C ILE A 820 0.36 18.93 -9.51
N ILE A 821 1.55 19.48 -9.24
CA ILE A 821 1.77 20.90 -8.94
C ILE A 821 1.28 21.77 -10.09
N GLY A 822 0.23 22.57 -9.85
CA GLY A 822 -0.37 23.45 -10.85
C GLY A 822 -0.89 22.73 -12.11
N LYS A 823 -1.18 21.43 -12.02
CA LYS A 823 -1.74 20.65 -13.15
C LYS A 823 -3.09 20.04 -12.84
N LEU A 824 -3.28 19.57 -11.62
CA LEU A 824 -4.47 18.85 -11.21
C LEU A 824 -5.22 19.64 -10.14
N THR A 825 -6.54 19.65 -10.22
CA THR A 825 -7.41 20.11 -9.14
C THR A 825 -7.82 18.95 -8.24
N TRP A 826 -8.27 19.24 -7.03
CA TRP A 826 -8.85 18.23 -6.15
C TRP A 826 -9.97 17.46 -6.85
N GLY A 827 -9.98 16.13 -6.74
CA GLY A 827 -10.92 15.23 -7.39
C GLY A 827 -10.50 14.75 -8.80
N GLU A 828 -9.43 15.28 -9.39
CA GLU A 828 -8.93 14.80 -10.69
C GLU A 828 -8.01 13.58 -10.55
N ALA A 829 -8.05 12.69 -11.53
CA ALA A 829 -7.22 11.50 -11.57
C ALA A 829 -5.85 11.77 -12.18
N ILE A 830 -4.78 11.33 -11.50
CA ILE A 830 -3.42 11.26 -12.02
C ILE A 830 -3.09 9.85 -12.48
N GLU A 831 -2.51 9.73 -13.68
CA GLU A 831 -1.99 8.46 -14.18
C GLU A 831 -0.50 8.30 -13.84
N PRO A 832 -0.06 7.09 -13.45
CA PRO A 832 1.34 6.82 -13.19
C PRO A 832 2.12 6.75 -14.51
N ARG A 833 3.35 7.29 -14.54
CA ARG A 833 4.24 7.14 -15.69
C ARG A 833 4.84 5.73 -15.70
N THR A 834 4.24 4.82 -16.46
CA THR A 834 4.67 3.43 -16.59
C THR A 834 4.46 2.88 -18.00
N SER A 835 5.33 1.98 -18.43
CA SER A 835 5.23 1.28 -19.73
C SER A 835 4.24 0.11 -19.72
N GLN A 836 3.72 -0.27 -18.54
CA GLN A 836 2.81 -1.40 -18.39
C GLN A 836 1.33 -0.94 -18.32
N GLU A 837 0.53 -1.33 -19.32
CA GLU A 837 -0.89 -0.92 -19.43
C GLU A 837 -1.76 -1.28 -18.23
N LYS A 838 -1.46 -2.40 -17.55
CA LYS A 838 -2.22 -2.86 -16.37
C LYS A 838 -2.21 -1.83 -15.22
N PHE A 839 -1.21 -0.96 -15.18
CA PHE A 839 -1.02 0.03 -14.12
C PHE A 839 -1.50 1.44 -14.52
N LYS A 840 -1.97 1.66 -15.76
CA LYS A 840 -2.47 2.97 -16.22
C LYS A 840 -3.75 3.46 -15.52
N ARG A 841 -4.40 2.65 -14.68
CA ARG A 841 -5.58 3.12 -13.92
C ARG A 841 -5.15 4.17 -12.90
N GLY A 842 -5.54 5.43 -13.16
CA GLY A 842 -5.16 6.59 -12.35
C GLY A 842 -5.64 6.57 -10.91
N MET A 843 -5.03 7.42 -10.08
CA MET A 843 -5.41 7.68 -8.69
C MET A 843 -5.95 9.11 -8.57
N VAL A 844 -6.96 9.33 -7.76
CA VAL A 844 -7.60 10.64 -7.58
C VAL A 844 -6.83 11.47 -6.56
N LEU A 845 -6.50 12.71 -6.91
CA LEU A 845 -5.90 13.67 -5.97
C LEU A 845 -6.99 14.15 -5.00
N VAL A 846 -6.83 13.92 -3.70
CA VAL A 846 -7.81 14.33 -2.67
C VAL A 846 -7.15 15.12 -1.55
N ARG A 847 -7.91 16.06 -0.97
CA ARG A 847 -7.45 16.88 0.14
C ARG A 847 -7.31 16.01 1.39
N PRO A 848 -6.24 16.15 2.18
CA PRO A 848 -6.13 15.48 3.46
C PRO A 848 -7.24 15.95 4.40
N THR A 849 -8.09 15.03 4.82
CA THR A 849 -9.06 15.21 5.91
C THR A 849 -8.63 14.33 7.09
N PRO A 850 -9.00 14.63 8.35
CA PRO A 850 -8.71 13.75 9.48
C PRO A 850 -9.18 12.31 9.23
N ALA A 851 -10.32 12.17 8.53
CA ALA A 851 -10.84 10.89 8.07
C ALA A 851 -9.81 10.08 7.26
N LEU A 852 -9.28 10.71 6.22
CA LEU A 852 -8.33 10.09 5.31
C LEU A 852 -6.91 10.01 5.89
N ILE A 853 -6.53 10.93 6.78
CA ILE A 853 -5.25 10.89 7.50
C ILE A 853 -5.22 9.66 8.41
N THR A 854 -6.27 9.42 9.21
CA THR A 854 -6.43 8.21 10.03
C THR A 854 -6.32 6.93 9.22
N ASP A 855 -6.86 6.89 8.00
CA ASP A 855 -6.77 5.71 7.13
C ASP A 855 -5.38 5.52 6.49
N THR A 856 -4.51 6.53 6.59
CA THR A 856 -3.19 6.58 5.95
C THR A 856 -2.02 6.77 6.90
N VAL A 857 -2.26 6.86 8.21
CA VAL A 857 -1.19 6.91 9.21
C VAL A 857 -0.28 5.69 9.05
N ARG A 858 1.02 5.92 9.16
CA ARG A 858 2.00 4.83 9.00
C ARG A 858 1.84 3.86 10.18
N HIS A 859 1.34 2.65 9.91
CA HIS A 859 1.05 1.65 10.95
C HIS A 859 2.29 1.32 11.79
N ARG A 860 2.28 1.73 13.07
CA ARG A 860 3.37 1.44 14.03
C ARG A 860 2.91 1.13 15.47
N THR A 861 1.65 1.39 15.82
CA THR A 861 1.00 1.08 17.11
C THR A 861 -0.48 0.73 16.87
N GLN A 862 -1.23 0.41 17.92
CA GLN A 862 -2.70 0.39 17.86
C GLN A 862 -3.20 1.77 17.40
N ILE A 863 -4.20 1.82 16.51
CA ILE A 863 -4.70 3.07 15.90
C ILE A 863 -6.15 3.25 16.29
N ILE A 864 -6.49 4.25 17.09
CA ILE A 864 -7.89 4.55 17.39
C ILE A 864 -8.58 4.98 16.08
N TYR A 865 -9.58 4.23 15.62
CA TYR A 865 -10.28 4.49 14.35
C TYR A 865 -11.56 5.31 14.56
N HIS A 866 -12.18 5.77 13.47
CA HIS A 866 -13.33 6.68 13.46
C HIS A 866 -14.49 6.31 14.38
N GLY A 867 -14.81 5.01 14.50
CA GLY A 867 -15.85 4.55 15.41
C GLY A 867 -15.56 4.95 16.86
N ASP A 868 -14.37 4.61 17.34
CA ASP A 868 -13.92 4.90 18.71
C ASP A 868 -13.68 6.40 18.90
N ILE A 869 -13.04 7.07 17.93
CA ILE A 869 -12.82 8.53 17.93
C ILE A 869 -14.13 9.30 18.11
N SER A 870 -15.19 8.91 17.38
CA SER A 870 -16.47 9.60 17.46
C SER A 870 -17.09 9.51 18.85
N MET A 871 -16.96 8.37 19.53
CA MET A 871 -17.41 8.18 20.90
C MET A 871 -16.54 8.96 21.89
N ILE A 872 -15.22 9.01 21.69
CA ILE A 872 -14.30 9.79 22.52
C ILE A 872 -14.62 11.29 22.43
N LEU A 873 -14.74 11.84 21.21
CA LEU A 873 -15.05 13.26 20.99
C LEU A 873 -16.39 13.65 21.62
N THR A 874 -17.41 12.80 21.44
CA THR A 874 -18.74 13.05 22.00
C THR A 874 -18.74 12.92 23.52
N GLY A 875 -18.12 11.88 24.06
CA GLY A 875 -18.07 11.60 25.50
C GLY A 875 -17.20 12.57 26.29
N LEU A 876 -16.22 13.22 25.63
CA LEU A 876 -15.41 14.30 26.20
C LEU A 876 -15.96 15.71 25.87
N ASP A 877 -17.10 15.81 25.16
CA ASP A 877 -17.71 17.07 24.70
C ASP A 877 -16.69 18.00 24.02
N VAL A 878 -15.88 17.47 23.11
CA VAL A 878 -14.82 18.25 22.43
C VAL A 878 -15.45 19.21 21.41
N ARG A 879 -15.18 20.50 21.55
CA ARG A 879 -15.72 21.59 20.71
C ARG A 879 -14.77 22.80 20.70
N PRO A 880 -14.95 23.77 19.78
CA PRO A 880 -14.07 24.94 19.71
C PRO A 880 -13.98 25.71 21.04
N GLY A 881 -12.78 26.19 21.36
CA GLY A 881 -12.46 26.93 22.58
C GLY A 881 -12.10 26.10 23.82
N LYS A 882 -12.18 24.76 23.77
CA LYS A 882 -11.80 23.88 24.89
C LYS A 882 -10.31 23.58 24.94
N LYS A 883 -9.79 23.27 26.15
CA LYS A 883 -8.42 22.77 26.37
C LYS A 883 -8.45 21.29 26.70
N VAL A 884 -7.80 20.47 25.87
CA VAL A 884 -7.84 19.01 25.99
C VAL A 884 -6.43 18.46 26.16
N VAL A 885 -6.29 17.46 27.02
CA VAL A 885 -5.06 16.70 27.22
C VAL A 885 -5.21 15.28 26.68
N GLU A 886 -4.19 14.82 25.96
CA GLU A 886 -4.04 13.46 25.46
C GLU A 886 -2.69 12.90 25.96
N ALA A 887 -2.66 11.69 26.51
CA ALA A 887 -1.40 10.96 26.69
C ALA A 887 -1.49 9.59 26.02
N GLY A 888 -0.45 9.24 25.27
CA GLY A 888 -0.47 8.15 24.31
C GLY A 888 -0.72 8.63 22.89
N THR A 889 -0.04 9.69 22.44
CA THR A 889 -0.20 10.26 21.07
C THR A 889 -0.12 9.18 19.99
N GLY A 890 0.79 8.20 20.13
CA GLY A 890 0.83 7.01 19.30
C GLY A 890 1.02 7.33 17.81
N SER A 891 -0.03 7.10 17.01
CA SER A 891 -0.05 7.38 15.57
C SER A 891 -0.51 8.80 15.21
N GLY A 892 -0.99 9.59 16.18
CA GLY A 892 -1.60 10.90 15.98
C GLY A 892 -3.02 10.86 15.40
N SER A 893 -3.61 9.67 15.19
CA SER A 893 -4.93 9.52 14.57
C SER A 893 -6.05 10.19 15.39
N LEU A 894 -6.11 9.95 16.71
CA LEU A 894 -7.04 10.63 17.60
C LEU A 894 -6.73 12.14 17.66
N SER A 895 -5.45 12.50 17.82
CA SER A 895 -4.98 13.89 17.90
C SER A 895 -5.46 14.73 16.72
N THR A 896 -5.38 14.23 15.48
CA THR A 896 -5.85 14.97 14.29
C THR A 896 -7.35 15.25 14.31
N SER A 897 -8.15 14.34 14.86
CA SER A 897 -9.60 14.52 14.99
C SER A 897 -9.96 15.46 16.14
N LEU A 898 -9.23 15.39 17.27
CA LEU A 898 -9.33 16.35 18.37
C LEU A 898 -9.02 17.78 17.90
N ILE A 899 -7.91 17.97 17.19
CA ILE A 899 -7.49 19.26 16.63
C ILE A 899 -8.60 19.86 15.75
N GLN A 900 -9.19 19.06 14.87
CA GLN A 900 -10.26 19.54 13.99
C GLN A 900 -11.52 19.96 14.76
N ALA A 901 -11.89 19.23 15.82
CA ALA A 901 -13.03 19.57 16.66
C ALA A 901 -12.79 20.80 17.54
N LEU A 902 -11.53 21.10 17.85
CA LEU A 902 -11.13 22.27 18.62
C LEU A 902 -10.99 23.56 17.78
N ARG A 903 -10.87 23.45 16.44
CA ARG A 903 -10.79 24.61 15.55
C ARG A 903 -12.16 25.23 15.27
N HIS A 904 -12.24 26.56 15.36
CA HIS A 904 -13.37 27.35 14.91
C HIS A 904 -13.29 27.60 13.38
N HIS A 905 -14.44 27.54 12.69
CA HIS A 905 -14.49 27.65 11.22
C HIS A 905 -14.49 29.09 10.68
N GLY A 906 -14.47 30.10 11.56
CA GLY A 906 -14.39 31.53 11.19
C GLY A 906 -12.96 32.03 10.97
N SER A 907 -12.82 33.27 10.51
CA SER A 907 -11.51 33.94 10.33
C SER A 907 -10.87 34.39 11.65
N ASP A 908 -11.64 34.47 12.73
CA ASP A 908 -11.15 34.82 14.06
C ASP A 908 -10.59 33.59 14.78
N ARG A 909 -9.26 33.56 14.91
CA ARG A 909 -8.48 32.50 15.55
C ARG A 909 -8.48 32.56 17.08
N SER A 910 -9.00 33.63 17.68
CA SER A 910 -9.07 33.78 19.14
C SER A 910 -10.07 32.82 19.81
N LEU A 911 -10.94 32.18 19.01
CA LEU A 911 -11.96 31.23 19.46
C LEU A 911 -11.53 29.75 19.32
N ASP A 912 -10.31 29.51 18.84
CA ASP A 912 -9.76 28.15 18.72
C ASP A 912 -9.47 27.56 20.12
N GLY A 913 -9.73 26.27 20.29
CA GLY A 913 -9.30 25.50 21.46
C GLY A 913 -7.82 25.11 21.36
N HIS A 914 -7.33 24.26 22.28
CA HIS A 914 -5.94 23.80 22.26
C HIS A 914 -5.78 22.35 22.71
N LEU A 915 -4.91 21.59 22.03
CA LEU A 915 -4.57 20.21 22.37
C LEU A 915 -3.16 20.12 22.96
N TYR A 916 -3.03 19.53 24.14
CA TYR A 916 -1.76 19.14 24.73
C TYR A 916 -1.61 17.63 24.66
N THR A 917 -0.57 17.13 23.98
CA THR A 917 -0.39 15.69 23.76
C THR A 917 0.99 15.20 24.19
N PHE A 918 1.04 14.03 24.82
CA PHE A 918 2.24 13.48 25.43
C PHE A 918 2.57 12.08 24.91
N GLU A 919 3.82 11.87 24.52
CA GLU A 919 4.36 10.59 24.05
C GLU A 919 5.63 10.24 24.82
N TYR A 920 5.70 9.04 25.39
CA TYR A 920 6.83 8.59 26.21
C TYR A 920 7.97 8.02 25.37
N HIS A 921 7.70 7.59 24.14
CA HIS A 921 8.69 6.96 23.28
C HIS A 921 9.33 7.98 22.33
N GLU A 922 10.58 8.38 22.61
CA GLU A 922 11.30 9.46 21.91
C GLU A 922 11.22 9.40 20.37
N PRO A 923 11.50 8.26 19.69
CA PRO A 923 11.32 8.17 18.24
C PRO A 923 9.90 8.49 17.75
N ARG A 924 8.86 8.12 18.51
CA ARG A 924 7.46 8.38 18.13
C ARG A 924 7.09 9.83 18.35
N PHE A 925 7.59 10.42 19.42
CA PHE A 925 7.47 11.86 19.66
C PHE A 925 8.05 12.68 18.49
N VAL A 926 9.26 12.36 18.04
CA VAL A 926 9.91 13.08 16.92
C VAL A 926 9.11 12.92 15.63
N GLU A 927 8.60 11.71 15.35
CA GLU A 927 7.75 11.46 14.17
C GLU A 927 6.42 12.22 14.25
N ALA A 928 5.67 12.10 15.35
CA ALA A 928 4.38 12.76 15.54
C ALA A 928 4.51 14.30 15.49
N LYS A 929 5.57 14.85 16.07
CA LYS A 929 5.87 16.29 15.96
C LYS A 929 6.10 16.70 14.51
N SER A 930 6.89 15.93 13.77
CA SER A 930 7.11 16.19 12.35
C SER A 930 5.83 16.07 11.53
N ASP A 931 4.93 15.14 11.88
CA ASP A 931 3.66 14.97 11.19
C ASP A 931 2.69 16.12 11.49
N PHE A 932 2.60 16.62 12.72
CA PHE A 932 1.79 17.81 13.04
C PHE A 932 2.30 19.08 12.34
N GLU A 933 3.63 19.23 12.24
CA GLU A 933 4.25 20.30 11.44
C GLU A 933 3.90 20.17 9.96
N ARG A 934 3.96 18.95 9.40
CA ARG A 934 3.57 18.66 8.00
C ARG A 934 2.09 18.92 7.74
N TYR A 935 1.22 18.65 8.70
CA TYR A 935 -0.23 18.85 8.56
C TYR A 935 -0.67 20.30 8.81
N GLY A 936 0.23 21.18 9.27
CA GLY A 936 -0.10 22.58 9.58
C GLY A 936 -0.95 22.72 10.84
N PHE A 937 -0.68 21.90 11.87
CA PHE A 937 -1.39 21.92 13.15
C PHE A 937 -0.56 22.50 14.30
N SER A 938 0.68 22.94 14.05
CA SER A 938 1.63 23.42 15.08
C SER A 938 1.13 24.61 15.91
N ASP A 939 0.13 25.34 15.42
CA ASP A 939 -0.52 26.47 16.09
C ASP A 939 -1.53 26.06 17.17
N ILE A 940 -2.10 24.85 17.09
CA ILE A 940 -3.18 24.37 17.98
C ILE A 940 -2.80 23.14 18.81
N VAL A 941 -1.72 22.44 18.46
CA VAL A 941 -1.22 21.29 19.23
C VAL A 941 0.14 21.56 19.84
N THR A 942 0.30 21.21 21.10
CA THR A 942 1.60 21.16 21.79
C THR A 942 1.91 19.72 22.15
N ILE A 943 2.93 19.16 21.49
CA ILE A 943 3.44 17.82 21.77
C ILE A 943 4.69 17.87 22.65
N GLN A 944 4.79 17.00 23.65
CA GLN A 944 5.98 16.85 24.50
C GLN A 944 6.42 15.38 24.64
N HIS A 945 7.72 15.16 24.72
CA HIS A 945 8.30 13.87 25.06
C HIS A 945 8.30 13.70 26.59
N ARG A 946 7.42 12.87 27.12
CA ARG A 946 7.24 12.70 28.57
C ARG A 946 6.55 11.38 28.90
N ASP A 947 6.98 10.72 29.97
CA ASP A 947 6.28 9.57 30.52
C ASP A 947 5.29 10.01 31.60
N VAL A 948 4.02 10.18 31.21
CA VAL A 948 2.96 10.65 32.13
C VAL A 948 2.75 9.71 33.32
N ILE A 949 3.09 8.41 33.21
CA ILE A 949 2.94 7.45 34.32
C ILE A 949 3.96 7.72 35.43
N HIS A 950 5.18 8.11 35.05
CA HIS A 950 6.28 8.32 35.99
C HIS A 950 6.47 9.79 36.38
N ASP A 951 6.33 10.70 35.41
CA ASP A 951 6.66 12.13 35.54
C ASP A 951 5.43 13.02 35.77
N GLY A 952 4.21 12.48 35.61
CA GLY A 952 2.97 13.25 35.71
C GLY A 952 2.79 14.30 34.61
N LEU A 953 1.73 15.11 34.69
CA LEU A 953 1.52 16.24 33.78
C LEU A 953 2.36 17.46 34.22
N PRO A 954 2.70 18.39 33.31
CA PRO A 954 3.33 19.65 33.69
C PRO A 954 2.41 20.52 34.57
N ASP A 955 2.95 21.06 35.66
CA ASP A 955 2.22 21.92 36.63
C ASP A 955 1.56 23.15 36.00
N GLU A 956 2.01 23.58 34.82
CA GLU A 956 1.46 24.71 34.07
C GLU A 956 0.07 24.42 33.47
N LEU A 957 -0.32 23.14 33.35
CA LEU A 957 -1.59 22.72 32.77
C LEU A 957 -2.72 22.69 33.80
N VAL A 958 -3.25 23.86 34.15
CA VAL A 958 -4.40 23.97 35.07
C VAL A 958 -5.72 24.21 34.33
N ASP A 959 -6.82 23.77 34.94
CA ASP A 959 -8.20 23.94 34.45
C ASP A 959 -8.47 23.36 33.05
N MET A 960 -8.03 22.12 32.81
CA MET A 960 -8.31 21.40 31.57
C MET A 960 -9.77 20.95 31.48
N ASP A 961 -10.38 21.05 30.29
CA ASP A 961 -11.78 20.66 30.07
C ASP A 961 -11.95 19.13 29.97
N ALA A 962 -10.99 18.46 29.35
CA ALA A 962 -11.05 17.03 29.10
C ALA A 962 -9.66 16.40 29.07
N VAL A 963 -9.58 15.13 29.49
CA VAL A 963 -8.36 14.33 29.53
C VAL A 963 -8.64 12.96 28.91
N PHE A 964 -7.75 12.50 28.03
CA PHE A 964 -7.80 11.19 27.39
C PHE A 964 -6.51 10.39 27.63
N TRP A 965 -6.62 9.17 28.18
CA TRP A 965 -5.51 8.26 28.43
C TRP A 965 -5.53 7.00 27.56
N ASP A 966 -4.53 6.86 26.69
CA ASP A 966 -4.12 5.60 26.05
C ASP A 966 -2.72 5.20 26.56
N LEU A 967 -2.70 4.66 27.78
CA LEU A 967 -1.48 4.34 28.50
C LEU A 967 -1.46 2.83 28.87
N PRO A 968 -0.28 2.19 29.03
CA PRO A 968 -0.20 0.80 29.48
C PRO A 968 -0.82 0.53 30.87
N ALA A 969 -0.77 1.54 31.75
CA ALA A 969 -1.31 1.46 33.11
C ALA A 969 -2.03 2.78 33.51
N PRO A 970 -3.20 3.08 32.92
CA PRO A 970 -3.85 4.39 33.07
C PRO A 970 -4.36 4.64 34.51
N TRP A 971 -4.71 3.59 35.26
CA TRP A 971 -5.15 3.70 36.67
C TRP A 971 -4.12 4.39 37.58
N LYS A 972 -2.84 4.36 37.23
CA LYS A 972 -1.78 5.05 37.99
C LYS A 972 -1.81 6.58 37.82
N CYS A 973 -2.44 7.07 36.76
CA CYS A 973 -2.44 8.49 36.38
C CYS A 973 -3.77 9.20 36.70
N ILE A 974 -4.72 8.50 37.34
CA ILE A 974 -6.06 9.03 37.61
C ILE A 974 -6.00 10.20 38.61
N THR A 975 -5.15 10.09 39.63
CA THR A 975 -4.89 11.17 40.60
C THR A 975 -4.34 12.42 39.90
N THR A 976 -3.34 12.26 39.04
CA THR A 976 -2.78 13.37 38.23
C THR A 976 -3.83 14.00 37.31
N ALA A 977 -4.71 13.20 36.69
CA ALA A 977 -5.80 13.72 35.87
C ALA A 977 -6.76 14.60 36.67
N LYS A 978 -7.10 14.19 37.90
CA LYS A 978 -7.98 14.95 38.80
C LYS A 978 -7.39 16.30 39.20
N GLU A 979 -6.08 16.38 39.41
CA GLU A 979 -5.39 17.62 39.77
C GLU A 979 -5.44 18.67 38.65
N HIS A 980 -5.40 18.23 37.38
CA HIS A 980 -5.31 19.12 36.22
C HIS A 980 -6.67 19.40 35.54
N LEU A 981 -7.67 18.56 35.77
CA LEU A 981 -9.04 18.77 35.30
C LEU A 981 -9.74 19.88 36.08
N ARG A 982 -10.50 20.75 35.40
CA ARG A 982 -11.42 21.66 36.08
C ARG A 982 -12.57 20.89 36.74
N GLU A 983 -13.26 21.53 37.68
CA GLU A 983 -14.49 20.98 38.26
C GLU A 983 -15.54 20.71 37.17
N GLY A 984 -16.13 19.52 37.16
CA GLY A 984 -17.00 19.04 36.06
C GLY A 984 -16.27 18.66 34.78
N GLY A 985 -14.94 18.58 34.78
CA GLY A 985 -14.12 18.12 33.65
C GLY A 985 -14.27 16.62 33.39
N LEU A 986 -14.02 16.21 32.15
CA LEU A 986 -14.29 14.85 31.66
C LEU A 986 -12.99 14.05 31.49
N LEU A 987 -13.01 12.79 31.91
CA LEU A 987 -11.91 11.84 31.77
C LEU A 987 -12.36 10.65 30.93
N CYS A 988 -11.54 10.24 29.96
CA CYS A 988 -11.73 9.01 29.19
C CYS A 988 -10.45 8.17 29.22
N THR A 989 -10.58 6.88 29.51
CA THR A 989 -9.46 5.92 29.41
C THR A 989 -9.77 4.85 28.38
N PHE A 990 -8.79 4.56 27.53
CA PHE A 990 -8.80 3.42 26.62
C PHE A 990 -8.19 2.20 27.30
N SER A 991 -8.80 1.02 27.17
CA SER A 991 -8.30 -0.22 27.77
C SER A 991 -8.56 -1.44 26.86
N PRO A 992 -7.53 -2.21 26.47
CA PRO A 992 -7.71 -3.40 25.65
C PRO A 992 -8.32 -4.62 26.38
N CYS A 993 -8.23 -4.70 27.72
CA CYS A 993 -8.76 -5.83 28.47
C CYS A 993 -9.58 -5.44 29.71
N ILE A 994 -10.47 -6.35 30.13
CA ILE A 994 -11.42 -6.10 31.20
C ILE A 994 -10.73 -5.91 32.57
N GLU A 995 -9.58 -6.52 32.79
CA GLU A 995 -8.81 -6.36 34.03
C GLU A 995 -8.26 -4.93 34.19
N GLN A 996 -7.94 -4.26 33.08
CA GLN A 996 -7.52 -2.85 33.12
C GLN A 996 -8.71 -1.93 33.37
N VAL A 997 -9.87 -2.22 32.78
CA VAL A 997 -11.13 -1.52 33.07
C VAL A 997 -11.43 -1.58 34.56
N MET A 998 -11.38 -2.77 35.17
CA MET A 998 -11.65 -2.95 36.60
C MET A 998 -10.71 -2.10 37.48
N LYS A 999 -9.42 -2.03 37.12
CA LYS A 999 -8.44 -1.20 37.85
C LYS A 999 -8.69 0.30 37.66
N ASN A 1000 -9.05 0.73 36.46
CA ASN A 1000 -9.38 2.13 36.18
C ASN A 1000 -10.63 2.57 36.94
N CYS A 1001 -11.71 1.78 36.89
CA CYS A 1001 -12.94 2.07 37.64
C CYS A 1001 -12.66 2.16 39.14
N ALA A 1002 -11.92 1.20 39.70
CA ALA A 1002 -11.55 1.23 41.12
C ALA A 1002 -10.72 2.47 41.49
N ALA A 1003 -9.78 2.89 40.63
CA ALA A 1003 -8.98 4.09 40.86
C ALA A 1003 -9.80 5.38 40.71
N MET A 1004 -10.71 5.44 39.74
CA MET A 1004 -11.65 6.56 39.56
C MET A 1004 -12.62 6.69 40.73
N GLU A 1005 -13.15 5.58 41.24
CA GLU A 1005 -14.00 5.56 42.43
C GLU A 1005 -13.23 6.00 43.68
N ALA A 1006 -12.01 5.49 43.88
CA ALA A 1006 -11.15 5.88 45.00
C ALA A 1006 -10.83 7.38 44.99
N GLU A 1007 -10.67 7.97 43.81
CA GLU A 1007 -10.44 9.40 43.62
C GLU A 1007 -11.72 10.24 43.59
N GLY A 1008 -12.90 9.62 43.70
CA GLY A 1008 -14.18 10.33 43.79
C GLY A 1008 -14.69 10.90 42.48
N PHE A 1009 -14.40 10.26 41.34
CA PHE A 1009 -15.07 10.55 40.07
C PHE A 1009 -16.51 10.00 40.08
N THR A 1010 -17.42 10.67 39.37
CA THR A 1010 -18.83 10.26 39.21
C THR A 1010 -19.19 9.99 37.75
N GLY A 1011 -20.33 9.32 37.52
CA GLY A 1011 -20.77 9.00 36.16
C GLY A 1011 -19.82 8.05 35.43
N ILE A 1012 -19.27 7.06 36.13
CA ILE A 1012 -18.33 6.08 35.55
C ILE A 1012 -19.10 5.13 34.64
N HIS A 1013 -18.87 5.24 33.32
CA HIS A 1013 -19.52 4.41 32.31
C HIS A 1013 -18.48 3.78 31.40
N THR A 1014 -18.56 2.46 31.22
CA THR A 1014 -17.69 1.73 30.29
C THR A 1014 -18.48 1.24 29.09
N TYR A 1015 -17.96 1.50 27.90
CA TYR A 1015 -18.49 1.01 26.63
C TYR A 1015 -17.52 0.00 26.03
N GLU A 1016 -18.04 -1.17 25.68
CA GLU A 1016 -17.32 -2.16 24.87
C GLU A 1016 -17.51 -1.82 23.39
N CYS A 1017 -16.41 -1.53 22.71
CA CYS A 1017 -16.37 -1.26 21.28
C CYS A 1017 -16.17 -2.60 20.57
N MET A 1018 -17.22 -3.21 20.02
CA MET A 1018 -17.11 -4.49 19.30
C MET A 1018 -17.03 -4.28 17.78
N LEU A 1019 -16.02 -4.87 17.14
CA LEU A 1019 -15.99 -4.97 15.68
C LEU A 1019 -16.83 -6.16 15.22
N LYS A 1020 -17.86 -5.91 14.41
CA LYS A 1020 -18.70 -6.97 13.81
C LYS A 1020 -18.67 -6.86 12.29
N GLU A 1021 -18.06 -7.84 11.64
CA GLU A 1021 -18.02 -7.94 10.18
C GLU A 1021 -19.35 -8.49 9.68
N TRP A 1022 -20.04 -7.74 8.81
CA TRP A 1022 -21.26 -8.19 8.14
C TRP A 1022 -20.94 -8.44 6.66
N GLY A 1023 -21.16 -9.66 6.19
CA GLY A 1023 -20.94 -10.05 4.80
C GLY A 1023 -22.17 -9.84 3.92
N VAL A 1024 -21.96 -9.53 2.65
CA VAL A 1024 -23.03 -9.49 1.64
C VAL A 1024 -23.49 -10.92 1.34
N MET A 1025 -24.76 -11.23 1.58
CA MET A 1025 -25.40 -12.44 1.04
C MET A 1025 -26.32 -12.05 -0.11
N SER A 1026 -26.00 -12.52 -1.33
CA SER A 1026 -26.97 -12.50 -2.42
C SER A 1026 -28.07 -13.52 -2.10
N THR A 1027 -29.28 -13.05 -1.83
CA THR A 1027 -30.44 -13.92 -1.71
C THR A 1027 -31.26 -13.85 -2.99
N ALA A 1028 -31.12 -14.88 -3.83
CA ALA A 1028 -32.05 -15.06 -4.94
C ALA A 1028 -33.43 -15.43 -4.36
N LYS A 1029 -34.38 -14.49 -4.32
CA LYS A 1029 -35.79 -14.85 -4.11
C LYS A 1029 -36.24 -15.68 -5.31
N LEU A 1030 -36.34 -17.00 -5.11
CA LEU A 1030 -36.99 -17.89 -6.06
C LEU A 1030 -38.49 -17.53 -6.09
N ASN A 1031 -38.90 -16.67 -7.04
CA ASN A 1031 -40.32 -16.46 -7.32
C ASN A 1031 -40.91 -17.75 -7.91
N ARG A 1032 -41.37 -18.65 -7.04
CA ARG A 1032 -42.20 -19.81 -7.43
C ARG A 1032 -43.62 -19.34 -7.71
N THR A 1033 -43.84 -18.72 -8.86
CA THR A 1033 -45.17 -18.71 -9.48
C THR A 1033 -45.20 -19.79 -10.55
N ARG A 1034 -45.57 -21.00 -10.12
CA ARG A 1034 -45.90 -22.12 -11.00
C ARG A 1034 -47.22 -21.78 -11.71
N LYS A 1035 -47.19 -21.46 -13.01
CA LYS A 1035 -48.35 -21.62 -13.89
C LYS A 1035 -48.13 -22.84 -14.77
N ARG A 1036 -48.96 -23.86 -14.55
CA ARG A 1036 -49.15 -25.01 -15.45
C ARG A 1036 -49.73 -24.47 -16.77
N GLY A 1037 -49.08 -24.79 -17.88
CA GLY A 1037 -49.56 -24.54 -19.24
C GLY A 1037 -48.80 -25.45 -20.22
N ARG A 1038 -49.55 -26.10 -21.09
CA ARG A 1038 -49.16 -27.17 -22.02
C ARG A 1038 -48.82 -26.52 -23.37
N ASP A 1039 -47.88 -27.14 -24.10
CA ASP A 1039 -47.46 -26.86 -25.49
C ASP A 1039 -46.69 -25.54 -25.74
N ASP A 1040 -45.41 -25.65 -26.15
CA ASP A 1040 -44.99 -25.41 -27.53
C ASP A 1040 -43.45 -25.38 -27.70
N ARG A 1041 -43.00 -25.91 -28.85
CA ARG A 1041 -41.62 -25.82 -29.35
C ARG A 1041 -41.34 -24.38 -29.79
N ALA A 1042 -40.50 -23.64 -29.06
CA ALA A 1042 -39.82 -22.46 -29.59
C ALA A 1042 -38.55 -22.16 -28.78
N LYS A 1043 -37.44 -21.87 -29.48
CA LYS A 1043 -36.26 -21.20 -28.91
C LYS A 1043 -36.68 -19.85 -28.32
N PRO A 1044 -36.03 -19.36 -27.26
CA PRO A 1044 -35.84 -17.92 -27.17
C PRO A 1044 -34.42 -17.49 -26.78
N ASN A 1045 -33.96 -16.49 -27.54
CA ASN A 1045 -32.91 -15.56 -27.20
C ASN A 1045 -33.21 -14.81 -25.89
N ALA A 1046 -32.14 -14.30 -25.28
CA ALA A 1046 -32.05 -13.08 -24.49
C ALA A 1046 -33.31 -12.73 -23.67
N VAL A 1047 -33.36 -13.21 -22.42
CA VAL A 1047 -34.22 -12.64 -21.39
C VAL A 1047 -33.43 -11.58 -20.64
N SER A 1048 -33.62 -10.32 -21.03
CA SER A 1048 -33.38 -9.16 -20.18
C SER A 1048 -34.46 -9.13 -19.11
N GLY A 1049 -34.19 -9.74 -17.96
CA GLY A 1049 -35.02 -9.60 -16.76
C GLY A 1049 -34.28 -8.74 -15.74
N ASN A 1050 -34.87 -7.62 -15.35
CA ASN A 1050 -34.43 -6.85 -14.19
C ASN A 1050 -34.46 -7.75 -12.96
N VAL A 1051 -33.27 -8.14 -12.49
CA VAL A 1051 -33.10 -8.65 -11.14
C VAL A 1051 -33.02 -7.41 -10.26
N ASP A 1052 -34.06 -7.15 -9.47
CA ASP A 1052 -33.93 -6.22 -8.35
C ASP A 1052 -33.01 -6.86 -7.31
N GLU A 1053 -31.70 -6.71 -7.52
CA GLU A 1053 -30.70 -6.94 -6.50
C GLU A 1053 -30.82 -5.84 -5.45
N GLN A 1054 -31.54 -6.10 -4.36
CA GLN A 1054 -31.35 -5.29 -3.15
C GLN A 1054 -29.99 -5.64 -2.53
N LEU A 1055 -28.96 -4.95 -3.00
CA LEU A 1055 -27.66 -4.87 -2.34
C LEU A 1055 -27.78 -3.92 -1.16
N SER A 1056 -27.88 -4.45 0.06
CA SER A 1056 -27.54 -3.65 1.25
C SER A 1056 -26.01 -3.56 1.31
N TYR A 1057 -25.49 -2.38 0.99
CA TYR A 1057 -24.06 -2.08 1.06
C TYR A 1057 -23.76 -1.35 2.37
N GLN A 1058 -22.83 -1.87 3.16
CA GLN A 1058 -22.17 -1.07 4.18
C GLN A 1058 -20.68 -1.37 4.18
N LEU A 1059 -19.86 -0.32 4.17
CA LEU A 1059 -18.41 -0.40 4.09
C LEU A 1059 -17.85 -1.15 5.31
N PRO A 1060 -16.88 -2.08 5.14
CA PRO A 1060 -16.15 -2.62 6.28
C PRO A 1060 -15.41 -1.48 6.99
N MET A 1061 -15.83 -1.16 8.20
CA MET A 1061 -15.12 -0.17 9.03
C MET A 1061 -13.92 -0.87 9.69
N ARG A 1062 -12.73 -0.27 9.56
CA ARG A 1062 -11.55 -0.69 10.33
C ARG A 1062 -11.76 -0.34 11.80
N GLY A 1063 -11.40 -1.24 12.70
CA GLY A 1063 -11.59 -1.08 14.13
C GLY A 1063 -11.01 -2.25 14.90
N HIS A 1064 -11.16 -2.23 16.21
CA HIS A 1064 -10.68 -3.28 17.11
C HIS A 1064 -11.52 -3.35 18.36
N THR A 1065 -11.58 -4.54 18.96
CA THR A 1065 -12.28 -4.72 20.22
C THR A 1065 -11.53 -4.02 21.35
N SER A 1066 -12.17 -3.08 22.03
CA SER A 1066 -11.59 -2.29 23.12
C SER A 1066 -12.66 -1.77 24.08
N TYR A 1067 -12.24 -1.25 25.23
CA TYR A 1067 -13.12 -0.64 26.22
C TYR A 1067 -12.79 0.85 26.38
N LEU A 1068 -13.82 1.69 26.35
CA LEU A 1068 -13.74 3.12 26.67
C LEU A 1068 -14.46 3.38 27.98
N THR A 1069 -13.76 3.87 28.99
CA THR A 1069 -14.34 4.23 30.28
C THR A 1069 -14.34 5.74 30.44
N PHE A 1070 -15.53 6.32 30.59
CA PHE A 1070 -15.74 7.76 30.81
C PHE A 1070 -16.08 8.02 32.27
N ALA A 1071 -15.60 9.14 32.81
CA ALA A 1071 -15.89 9.60 34.16
C ALA A 1071 -15.85 11.12 34.24
N THR A 1072 -16.58 11.70 35.20
CA THR A 1072 -16.64 13.15 35.43
C THR A 1072 -16.02 13.50 36.77
N LYS A 1073 -15.17 14.52 36.80
CA LYS A 1073 -14.65 15.08 38.06
C LYS A 1073 -15.80 15.76 38.80
N CYS A 1074 -16.07 15.35 40.03
CA CYS A 1074 -17.12 15.95 40.85
C CYS A 1074 -16.95 17.47 40.95
N LEU A 1075 -18.08 18.18 40.99
CA LEU A 1075 -18.14 19.56 41.44
C LEU A 1075 -18.07 19.53 42.98
N GLY A 1076 -17.14 20.25 43.58
CA GLY A 1076 -16.96 20.27 45.04
C GLY A 1076 -18.27 20.43 45.83
N ASP A 1077 -18.37 19.64 46.91
CA ASP A 1077 -19.45 19.59 47.93
C ASP A 1077 -20.83 19.03 47.52
N GLU A 1078 -20.90 17.99 46.69
CA GLU A 1078 -22.12 17.17 46.56
C GLU A 1078 -21.85 15.67 46.76
N LYS A 1079 -21.90 15.23 48.04
CA LYS A 1079 -21.88 13.81 48.42
C LYS A 1079 -23.26 13.12 48.35
N ASP A 1080 -24.33 13.82 47.98
CA ASP A 1080 -25.71 13.31 48.08
C ASP A 1080 -26.60 13.72 46.88
N GLN A 1081 -26.32 13.22 45.66
CA GLN A 1081 -27.35 13.17 44.61
C GLN A 1081 -27.55 11.74 44.08
N PRO A 1082 -28.81 11.33 43.84
CA PRO A 1082 -29.13 10.00 43.38
C PRO A 1082 -28.64 9.78 41.95
N ASN A 1083 -28.14 8.58 41.67
CA ASN A 1083 -27.84 8.10 40.32
C ASN A 1083 -29.01 8.39 39.37
N PHE A 1084 -28.86 9.39 38.50
CA PHE A 1084 -29.68 9.49 37.29
C PHE A 1084 -29.18 8.44 36.30
N SER A 1085 -29.57 7.18 36.54
CA SER A 1085 -29.51 6.14 35.52
C SER A 1085 -30.57 6.43 34.47
N VAL A 1086 -30.24 7.21 33.44
CA VAL A 1086 -31.01 7.16 32.19
C VAL A 1086 -30.62 5.85 31.52
N SER A 1087 -31.54 4.88 31.51
CA SER A 1087 -31.29 3.61 30.86
C SER A 1087 -31.13 3.82 29.34
N VAL A 1088 -30.21 3.07 28.74
CA VAL A 1088 -29.99 3.03 27.29
C VAL A 1088 -31.29 2.69 26.53
N GLU A 1089 -32.25 2.03 27.17
CA GLU A 1089 -33.61 1.82 26.62
C GLU A 1089 -34.39 3.11 26.36
N GLN A 1090 -34.20 4.19 27.14
CA GLN A 1090 -34.89 5.48 26.93
C GLN A 1090 -34.33 6.26 25.74
N ILE A 1091 -33.03 6.14 25.45
CA ILE A 1091 -32.40 6.76 24.28
C ILE A 1091 -32.63 5.91 23.01
N LEU A 1092 -32.64 4.58 23.14
CA LEU A 1092 -32.96 3.68 22.02
C LEU A 1092 -34.46 3.70 21.66
N SER A 1093 -35.37 3.90 22.63
CA SER A 1093 -36.81 4.08 22.35
C SER A 1093 -37.14 5.41 21.66
N ALA A 1094 -36.35 6.47 21.86
CA ALA A 1094 -36.47 7.70 21.08
C ALA A 1094 -35.98 7.53 19.62
N LYS A 1095 -35.10 6.55 19.37
CA LYS A 1095 -34.66 6.16 18.02
C LYS A 1095 -35.59 5.16 17.33
N ALA A 1096 -36.49 4.52 18.08
CA ALA A 1096 -37.45 3.54 17.57
C ALA A 1096 -38.79 4.14 17.11
N GLN A 1097 -38.98 5.47 17.19
CA GLN A 1097 -40.19 6.16 16.71
C GLN A 1097 -40.08 6.78 15.30
N VAL A 1098 -39.02 6.48 14.54
CA VAL A 1098 -38.98 6.77 13.10
C VAL A 1098 -38.97 5.45 12.34
N ASP A 1099 -40.15 4.85 12.26
CA ASP A 1099 -40.46 3.73 11.39
C ASP A 1099 -40.68 4.26 9.96
N PRO A 1100 -39.87 3.91 8.96
CA PRO A 1100 -40.25 4.08 7.57
C PRO A 1100 -41.11 2.88 7.18
N SER A 1101 -42.38 2.92 7.56
CA SER A 1101 -43.37 2.10 6.86
C SER A 1101 -43.41 2.53 5.39
N PRO A 1102 -43.45 1.59 4.43
CA PRO A 1102 -43.63 1.94 3.03
C PRO A 1102 -45.12 2.13 2.76
N SER A 1103 -45.57 3.37 2.64
CA SER A 1103 -46.87 3.69 2.04
C SER A 1103 -46.69 4.68 0.88
N ASN A 1104 -46.92 4.15 -0.32
CA ASN A 1104 -46.99 4.77 -1.66
C ASN A 1104 -45.71 5.25 -2.34
#